data_AF-A0AAD6QVP7-F1
#
_entry.id   AF-A0AAD6QVP7-F1
#
_cell.length_a   1.000
_cell.length_b   1.000
_cell.length_c   1.000
_cell.angle_alpha   90.00
_cell.angle_beta   90.00
_cell.angle_gamma   90.00
#
_symmetry.space_group_name_H-M   'P 1'
#
loop_
_entity.id
_entity.type
_entity.pdbx_description
1 polymer ?
#
loop_
_entity_poly.entity_id
_entity_poly.type
_entity_poly.pdbx_seq_one_letter_code
_entity_poly.pdbx_strand_id
1 'polypeptide(L)'
;MSSCPMETHSPKRSYMRRCPSFASTVKYSKANVKGKDKVSTCLNPVDEALVDTPPAAALSVQVLTVTPSPIDTSDPVVPTSCATHLSPVDTSEHVAPTHTPTSCAAKDAQPCSHVSAVGLEEWHTVGKRKHNSGTKRQSSPPLHAEGNLPTHHFYANNAPSKQQARHHVSKGKAPASSVDIAGTKTLQRPRSAYARIIVFWNPETVKVDMLHFSAQGIHVMITSLVQQFCFTTTFIYGFNTITARRDLWEDLRRWGPDAPWLLLGDFNSILSQEDKHNGVPVSTYETSDFRNCCSDLGIADLNSTGSHFTWTNGTIWTKIDRVMANNKWFNLQQMTHVHFGNPGAFSDHSPSSVQLGSRELCGKRNFKFFNMWAAHPQFLETISQHWSLDIYGSHMYILCNKLKHLKGRLKTLNNLHFSHISERVARAGEDLDATQLLLQNDRDNGDLLALEKQQRLNLVNLKSAEKMFFGQKLKCTFFKDCDKGTRFFHSLMSQRNRRHHISAIVRSDGMLTTSAEEVGRVFATYYKELLGTSKYTIPPRVDIVQSGTCINYDSHEFLLAPVSDDDIKRVLFSMDDNKAPGPDGYTSAFFKKSWSIVGGDFCLAIKDFFASGEMLKQINHSIIALVPKSVSANSAADYRPISCCNVTYKVISKLLAERLAHVLNDIISPSQNAFLCGRLMADNINLMQEMLRSYGKKRVSPRCTIKIDFRKAFDTVQWSFLRDLLHLLGFPARFVHLVMKCVETASFSVCVNGNLFDFFQGKCGVRQGDPLSPYLFIICMEYFSRLLKSSTQQSDFNFHPKCQALGISHLGFADDILLLCRCDMASVNILLQQLTIFGESSGLVINASKSSIFFAGVSENMKQAILSLSQFTEGSFPFKYLGVPLSPHRLLASQYSPLIHRLESAIQNWMGKYLSYAGRLELIKSVLHGMVQFWISIFPIPVVVISRITSLCRNFLWTGDMLRNKSALVAWKQVCLPKDEGGLGVFDIKARNDSFFAKHLWNIHLKADSLWIRWVSHYYIAQASIWSLDVKKTDSPLWKSIFALRNRMIIHCGGVAPVQQLFSSWHSGTSNFTANAYDFLRHKSDPVHWANVVWEQWSLPRHSFSLWLAMLGKLRTRDRLQFLSPDPICPLCESADESHAHLFFNCDWSSSLWRKVRFWLKLYSNMASLSRATSVLQNNKKGLQPRMRRVSLAVLVYLIWEERNKRIFESTSKSVEAVFRKFQILFYTILYFHEKNHLAYNVAF
;
A
#
# COMPACT_ATOMS: atom_id res chain seq x y z
N MET A 1 -1.69 -57.76 25.44
CA MET A 1 -1.79 -58.72 24.31
C MET A 1 -2.39 -57.95 23.15
N SER A 2 -1.90 -57.99 21.91
CA SER A 2 -0.74 -58.62 21.26
C SER A 2 -0.53 -57.82 19.95
N SER A 3 0.62 -57.64 19.30
CA SER A 3 2.01 -58.10 19.36
C SER A 3 2.74 -57.38 18.19
N CYS A 4 4.06 -57.18 18.24
CA CYS A 4 4.83 -56.61 17.11
C CYS A 4 5.08 -57.68 16.01
N PRO A 5 5.61 -57.36 14.80
CA PRO A 5 6.99 -56.88 14.60
C PRO A 5 7.09 -55.62 13.71
N MET A 6 8.18 -54.82 13.60
CA MET A 6 9.64 -54.96 13.75
C MET A 6 10.39 -55.69 12.61
N GLU A 7 11.06 -54.91 11.75
CA GLU A 7 12.29 -55.35 11.06
C GLU A 7 13.44 -54.42 11.44
N THR A 8 14.66 -54.96 11.45
CA THR A 8 15.87 -54.23 11.87
C THR A 8 17.05 -54.59 10.97
N HIS A 9 17.89 -53.62 10.60
CA HIS A 9 19.20 -53.92 10.03
C HIS A 9 20.31 -52.97 10.52
N SER A 10 21.34 -53.62 11.04
CA SER A 10 22.71 -53.16 11.31
C SER A 10 23.62 -54.39 10.99
N PRO A 11 24.91 -54.51 11.35
CA PRO A 11 25.86 -53.57 11.97
C PRO A 11 27.27 -53.58 11.33
N LYS A 12 28.20 -52.75 11.88
CA LYS A 12 29.61 -53.08 12.30
C LYS A 12 30.34 -51.75 12.66
N ARG A 13 30.89 -51.60 13.89
CA ARG A 13 32.28 -51.89 14.35
C ARG A 13 33.35 -50.96 13.68
N SER A 14 34.38 -50.42 14.35
CA SER A 14 35.13 -50.90 15.55
C SER A 14 36.00 -49.81 16.22
N TYR A 15 36.18 -49.87 17.57
CA TYR A 15 37.37 -49.57 18.43
C TYR A 15 38.23 -48.28 18.21
N MET A 16 38.88 -47.60 19.19
CA MET A 16 39.47 -47.94 20.51
C MET A 16 39.22 -46.82 21.57
N ARG A 17 39.18 -47.08 22.90
CA ARG A 17 40.21 -46.83 23.97
C ARG A 17 41.02 -45.51 23.84
N ARG A 18 41.35 -44.72 24.90
CA ARG A 18 41.49 -44.99 26.36
C ARG A 18 41.37 -43.68 27.20
N CYS A 19 41.19 -43.78 28.53
CA CYS A 19 41.22 -42.69 29.55
C CYS A 19 42.67 -42.52 30.12
N PRO A 20 42.98 -41.74 31.22
CA PRO A 20 42.15 -40.90 32.12
C PRO A 20 42.78 -39.56 32.67
N SER A 21 41.98 -38.84 33.49
CA SER A 21 42.31 -38.04 34.71
C SER A 21 43.62 -37.21 34.90
N PHE A 22 43.46 -35.94 35.35
CA PHE A 22 44.04 -35.28 36.55
C PHE A 22 43.47 -33.82 36.55
N ALA A 23 42.79 -33.22 37.53
CA ALA A 23 42.75 -33.23 39.01
C ALA A 23 43.65 -32.16 39.69
N SER A 24 43.10 -31.48 40.71
CA SER A 24 43.70 -30.44 41.59
C SER A 24 43.91 -29.02 41.00
N THR A 25 44.02 -27.91 41.78
CA THR A 25 43.39 -27.54 43.08
C THR A 25 43.45 -26.00 43.30
N VAL A 26 42.40 -25.49 43.95
CA VAL A 26 42.20 -24.17 44.60
C VAL A 26 43.45 -23.40 45.09
N LYS A 27 43.51 -22.06 44.84
CA LYS A 27 43.76 -21.05 45.91
C LYS A 27 43.44 -19.59 45.52
N TYR A 28 43.15 -18.79 46.55
CA TYR A 28 42.84 -17.35 46.53
C TYR A 28 44.10 -16.47 46.57
N SER A 29 43.99 -15.22 46.09
CA SER A 29 44.57 -14.06 46.77
C SER A 29 43.76 -12.77 46.50
N LYS A 30 43.80 -11.83 47.45
CA LYS A 30 43.27 -10.45 47.33
C LYS A 30 44.46 -9.48 47.29
N ALA A 31 44.35 -8.36 46.57
CA ALA A 31 44.96 -7.08 46.97
C ALA A 31 44.42 -5.91 46.11
N ASN A 32 44.42 -4.71 46.71
CA ASN A 32 44.25 -3.42 46.00
C ASN A 32 45.64 -2.79 45.76
N VAL A 33 45.75 -1.82 44.82
CA VAL A 33 46.03 -0.39 45.11
C VAL A 33 46.38 0.40 43.83
N LYS A 34 45.96 1.67 43.85
CA LYS A 34 46.21 2.84 42.97
C LYS A 34 47.49 2.86 42.10
N GLY A 35 47.36 3.45 40.92
CA GLY A 35 48.44 4.14 40.18
C GLY A 35 47.88 5.23 39.26
N LYS A 36 48.52 6.41 39.22
CA LYS A 36 48.30 7.49 38.23
C LYS A 36 49.60 7.69 37.44
N ASP A 37 49.57 8.16 36.18
CA ASP A 37 49.86 9.57 35.85
C ASP A 37 49.86 9.88 34.34
N LYS A 38 49.70 11.19 34.04
CA LYS A 38 50.14 12.01 32.88
C LYS A 38 49.87 11.49 31.44
N VAL A 39 49.18 12.20 30.55
CA VAL A 39 49.21 13.63 30.11
C VAL A 39 50.38 13.96 29.17
N SER A 40 50.04 14.34 27.94
CA SER A 40 50.83 15.22 27.07
C SER A 40 49.88 16.12 26.27
N THR A 41 49.93 17.43 26.52
CA THR A 41 49.06 18.44 25.88
C THR A 41 49.82 19.22 24.79
N CYS A 42 49.15 19.54 23.69
CA CYS A 42 49.51 20.69 22.85
C CYS A 42 48.28 21.58 22.69
N LEU A 43 48.41 22.84 23.11
CA LEU A 43 47.50 23.94 22.81
C LEU A 43 48.17 24.82 21.75
N ASN A 44 47.38 25.37 20.82
CA ASN A 44 47.22 26.83 20.74
C ASN A 44 46.06 27.22 19.80
N PRO A 45 45.51 28.44 19.95
CA PRO A 45 44.28 28.86 19.27
C PRO A 45 44.54 29.55 17.93
N VAL A 46 43.47 29.67 17.14
CA VAL A 46 43.29 30.70 16.11
C VAL A 46 41.86 31.19 16.23
N ASP A 47 41.67 32.50 16.41
CA ASP A 47 40.36 33.15 16.32
C ASP A 47 39.94 33.29 14.86
N GLU A 48 38.73 32.86 14.49
CA GLU A 48 38.16 33.25 13.20
C GLU A 48 36.62 33.35 13.25
N ALA A 49 36.14 34.58 13.08
CA ALA A 49 34.78 35.04 12.76
C ALA A 49 33.55 34.24 13.24
N LEU A 50 32.78 34.87 14.13
CA LEU A 50 31.31 34.74 14.12
C LEU A 50 30.76 35.17 12.76
N VAL A 51 30.51 34.21 11.87
CA VAL A 51 29.68 34.42 10.67
C VAL A 51 28.24 34.14 11.06
N ASP A 52 27.47 35.20 11.34
CA ASP A 52 26.03 35.11 11.48
C ASP A 52 25.42 34.55 10.19
N THR A 53 24.96 33.30 10.23
CA THR A 53 24.14 32.74 9.16
C THR A 53 22.79 33.44 9.20
N PRO A 54 22.40 34.22 8.18
CA PRO A 54 21.15 34.97 8.23
C PRO A 54 19.96 34.00 8.29
N PRO A 55 18.86 34.37 8.98
CA PRO A 55 17.68 33.52 9.08
C PRO A 55 17.14 33.21 7.68
N ALA A 56 16.78 31.94 7.45
CA ALA A 56 16.39 31.45 6.14
C ALA A 56 15.21 32.26 5.57
N ALA A 57 15.43 32.94 4.44
CA ALA A 57 14.45 33.83 3.82
C ALA A 57 13.14 33.09 3.49
N ALA A 58 12.12 33.32 4.30
CA ALA A 58 10.80 32.72 4.13
C ALA A 58 10.10 33.35 2.92
N LEU A 59 9.88 32.57 1.86
CA LEU A 59 9.24 33.02 0.63
C LEU A 59 7.71 33.07 0.80
N SER A 60 7.23 34.05 1.57
CA SER A 60 5.83 34.21 1.99
C SER A 60 4.94 34.79 0.90
N VAL A 61 4.48 33.95 -0.03
CA VAL A 61 3.38 34.33 -0.93
C VAL A 61 2.04 34.16 -0.22
N GLN A 62 1.45 35.27 0.23
CA GLN A 62 0.05 35.30 0.67
C GLN A 62 -0.88 35.58 -0.52
N VAL A 63 -1.91 34.76 -0.67
CA VAL A 63 -3.01 35.00 -1.62
C VAL A 63 -4.21 35.48 -0.81
N LEU A 64 -4.67 36.70 -1.06
CA LEU A 64 -5.88 37.27 -0.46
C LEU A 64 -7.03 37.21 -1.48
N THR A 65 -7.97 36.31 -1.25
CA THR A 65 -9.22 36.18 -2.01
C THR A 65 -10.29 37.09 -1.42
N VAL A 66 -10.71 38.11 -2.17
CA VAL A 66 -11.75 39.06 -1.74
C VAL A 66 -13.08 38.73 -2.42
N THR A 67 -14.06 38.29 -1.64
CA THR A 67 -15.45 38.10 -2.09
C THR A 67 -16.19 39.44 -2.10
N PRO A 68 -16.79 39.88 -3.23
CA PRO A 68 -17.59 41.09 -3.25
C PRO A 68 -18.99 40.81 -2.64
N SER A 69 -19.27 41.39 -1.47
CA SER A 69 -20.63 41.50 -0.95
C SER A 69 -21.47 42.44 -1.83
N PRO A 70 -22.78 42.18 -2.01
CA PRO A 70 -23.67 43.18 -2.59
C PRO A 70 -23.76 44.40 -1.66
N ILE A 71 -23.70 45.60 -2.23
CA ILE A 71 -23.96 46.85 -1.51
C ILE A 71 -25.47 47.07 -1.53
N ASP A 72 -26.08 47.15 -0.35
CA ASP A 72 -27.44 47.65 -0.18
C ASP A 72 -27.38 49.17 0.12
N THR A 73 -28.37 49.94 -0.36
CA THR A 73 -28.24 51.40 -0.47
C THR A 73 -29.06 52.16 0.56
N SER A 74 -28.40 52.67 1.61
CA SER A 74 -28.96 53.69 2.51
C SER A 74 -27.86 54.52 3.20
N ASP A 75 -27.89 55.84 2.98
CA ASP A 75 -27.04 56.84 3.65
C ASP A 75 -27.58 57.22 5.07
N PRO A 76 -27.01 58.19 5.81
CA PRO A 76 -25.66 58.11 6.40
C PRO A 76 -25.61 58.58 7.88
N VAL A 77 -24.59 58.20 8.65
CA VAL A 77 -24.19 58.90 9.89
C VAL A 77 -22.67 59.00 9.98
N VAL A 78 -22.16 60.18 10.34
CA VAL A 78 -20.74 60.55 10.45
C VAL A 78 -20.44 60.97 11.89
N PRO A 79 -19.34 60.50 12.51
CA PRO A 79 -18.32 61.45 12.97
C PRO A 79 -16.85 60.98 12.80
N THR A 80 -16.13 61.72 11.96
CA THR A 80 -14.79 62.31 12.21
C THR A 80 -13.78 61.63 13.17
N SER A 81 -12.66 61.18 12.57
CA SER A 81 -11.26 61.47 12.93
C SER A 81 -10.73 61.31 14.37
N CYS A 82 -9.59 60.60 14.49
CA CYS A 82 -8.35 61.24 14.95
C CYS A 82 -7.12 60.50 14.40
N ALA A 83 -5.92 61.08 14.49
CA ALA A 83 -4.69 60.54 13.91
C ALA A 83 -3.50 60.55 14.88
N THR A 84 -2.56 59.61 14.67
CA THR A 84 -1.12 59.64 15.01
C THR A 84 -0.66 60.23 16.36
N HIS A 85 0.09 59.45 17.14
CA HIS A 85 1.50 59.78 17.41
C HIS A 85 2.33 58.55 17.86
N LEU A 86 3.61 58.79 18.17
CA LEU A 86 4.71 57.81 18.20
C LEU A 86 4.97 57.14 19.57
N SER A 87 5.82 56.10 19.51
CA SER A 87 6.53 55.34 20.57
C SER A 87 7.46 56.21 21.48
N PRO A 88 8.28 55.69 22.43
CA PRO A 88 8.54 54.27 22.82
C PRO A 88 8.80 53.93 24.34
N VAL A 89 8.87 52.62 24.64
CA VAL A 89 9.83 51.92 25.55
C VAL A 89 9.79 52.07 27.11
N ASP A 90 10.18 50.97 27.79
CA ASP A 90 10.57 50.79 29.22
C ASP A 90 9.49 50.95 30.34
N THR A 91 9.53 50.26 31.50
CA THR A 91 10.48 49.25 32.04
C THR A 91 9.82 48.24 33.02
N SER A 92 10.50 47.10 33.24
CA SER A 92 10.58 46.24 34.46
C SER A 92 9.47 46.19 35.54
N GLU A 93 9.03 44.95 35.84
CA GLU A 93 8.87 44.40 37.21
C GLU A 93 7.80 45.01 38.17
N HIS A 94 7.34 44.40 39.27
CA HIS A 94 7.79 43.22 40.03
C HIS A 94 6.63 42.61 40.88
N VAL A 95 6.90 41.50 41.59
CA VAL A 95 6.21 41.03 42.82
C VAL A 95 4.78 40.43 42.70
N ALA A 96 4.50 39.47 43.59
CA ALA A 96 3.27 38.69 43.79
C ALA A 96 2.81 38.89 45.28
N PRO A 97 2.07 37.99 46.01
CA PRO A 97 1.37 36.76 45.66
C PRO A 97 -0.06 36.65 46.31
N THR A 98 -0.60 35.42 46.42
CA THR A 98 -1.61 34.95 47.42
C THR A 98 -2.84 35.84 47.71
N HIS A 99 -4.09 35.41 47.46
CA HIS A 99 -4.75 34.40 48.31
C HIS A 99 -6.06 33.85 47.73
N THR A 100 -6.30 32.55 47.94
CA THR A 100 -7.63 31.90 48.04
C THR A 100 -8.34 32.34 49.34
N PRO A 101 -9.69 32.27 49.53
CA PRO A 101 -10.48 31.07 49.20
C PRO A 101 -12.03 31.21 48.99
N THR A 102 -12.70 30.05 49.02
CA THR A 102 -14.07 29.70 49.53
C THR A 102 -14.96 30.77 50.18
N SER A 103 -16.30 30.68 50.24
CA SER A 103 -17.31 29.78 49.62
C SER A 103 -18.75 30.11 50.11
N CYS A 104 -19.77 29.51 49.48
CA CYS A 104 -21.04 29.06 50.09
C CYS A 104 -21.92 30.01 50.94
N ALA A 105 -23.06 30.41 50.38
CA ALA A 105 -24.39 30.29 51.01
C ALA A 105 -25.50 30.58 49.97
N ALA A 106 -26.77 30.17 50.10
CA ALA A 106 -27.45 28.95 50.58
C ALA A 106 -28.98 29.22 50.55
N LYS A 107 -29.83 28.17 50.51
CA LYS A 107 -31.30 28.22 50.77
C LYS A 107 -32.16 28.94 49.70
N ASP A 108 -33.46 28.64 49.51
CA ASP A 108 -34.31 27.50 49.92
C ASP A 108 -35.56 27.38 49.00
N ALA A 109 -36.39 26.35 49.24
CA ALA A 109 -37.83 26.21 48.90
C ALA A 109 -38.31 25.65 47.52
N GLN A 110 -39.29 24.74 47.63
CA GLN A 110 -40.28 24.29 46.61
C GLN A 110 -41.64 25.02 46.90
N PRO A 111 -42.85 24.66 46.37
CA PRO A 111 -43.23 23.65 45.36
C PRO A 111 -44.31 24.06 44.30
N CYS A 112 -44.51 23.15 43.32
CA CYS A 112 -45.74 22.77 42.57
C CYS A 112 -46.90 23.74 42.23
N SER A 113 -47.19 23.87 40.93
CA SER A 113 -48.54 23.90 40.31
C SER A 113 -48.43 23.32 38.88
N HIS A 114 -49.19 22.29 38.46
CA HIS A 114 -50.61 22.18 38.05
C HIS A 114 -50.93 22.61 36.59
N VAL A 115 -51.64 21.71 35.86
CA VAL A 115 -52.56 21.96 34.69
C VAL A 115 -51.92 22.55 33.40
N SER A 116 -51.97 22.01 32.17
CA SER A 116 -52.77 21.01 31.41
C SER A 116 -53.95 21.52 30.54
N ALA A 117 -54.06 20.99 29.30
CA ALA A 117 -55.19 21.08 28.36
C ALA A 117 -55.41 22.46 27.68
N VAL A 118 -56.23 22.67 26.63
CA VAL A 118 -57.19 21.85 25.82
C VAL A 118 -56.91 22.17 24.33
N GLY A 119 -57.19 21.38 23.27
CA GLY A 119 -57.80 20.05 23.03
C GLY A 119 -57.33 19.54 21.64
N LEU A 120 -58.08 18.85 20.76
CA LEU A 120 -59.41 18.22 20.79
C LEU A 120 -59.35 16.89 19.99
N GLU A 121 -60.04 15.87 20.52
CA GLU A 121 -60.94 14.86 19.90
C GLU A 121 -61.08 14.78 18.36
N GLU A 122 -61.43 13.68 17.67
CA GLU A 122 -61.42 12.18 17.80
C GLU A 122 -61.86 11.65 16.37
N TRP A 123 -62.34 10.43 15.99
CA TRP A 123 -62.71 9.17 16.66
C TRP A 123 -62.53 7.94 15.71
N HIS A 124 -63.32 6.87 15.93
CA HIS A 124 -63.50 5.66 15.08
C HIS A 124 -63.74 5.96 13.56
N THR A 125 -63.51 5.05 12.59
CA THR A 125 -64.21 3.75 12.43
C THR A 125 -63.55 2.79 11.40
N VAL A 126 -63.97 1.52 11.41
CA VAL A 126 -63.52 0.39 10.57
C VAL A 126 -63.99 0.47 9.10
N GLY A 127 -63.16 0.03 8.14
CA GLY A 127 -63.57 -0.21 6.74
C GLY A 127 -62.74 -1.27 5.99
N LYS A 128 -63.37 -2.37 5.56
CA LYS A 128 -62.79 -3.39 4.65
C LYS A 128 -63.55 -3.36 3.31
N ARG A 129 -62.85 -3.63 2.18
CA ARG A 129 -63.29 -4.21 0.86
C ARG A 129 -62.66 -3.46 -0.34
N LYS A 130 -62.60 -3.98 -1.58
CA LYS A 130 -62.32 -5.34 -2.13
C LYS A 130 -62.31 -5.23 -3.68
N HIS A 131 -61.40 -5.92 -4.40
CA HIS A 131 -61.41 -6.08 -5.89
C HIS A 131 -61.25 -4.76 -6.71
N ASN A 132 -61.06 -4.70 -8.04
CA ASN A 132 -60.95 -5.69 -9.15
C ASN A 132 -59.97 -5.11 -10.24
N SER A 133 -59.03 -5.83 -10.86
CA SER A 133 -59.08 -6.70 -12.07
C SER A 133 -59.08 -6.01 -13.46
N GLY A 134 -58.17 -6.43 -14.37
CA GLY A 134 -58.17 -6.13 -15.82
C GLY A 134 -57.20 -5.02 -16.27
N THR A 135 -56.68 -4.97 -17.52
CA THR A 135 -56.66 -5.97 -18.63
C THR A 135 -55.46 -5.69 -19.60
N LYS A 136 -55.17 -6.57 -20.57
CA LYS A 136 -54.06 -6.45 -21.57
C LYS A 136 -54.51 -5.94 -22.95
N ARG A 137 -53.61 -5.29 -23.73
CA ARG A 137 -53.29 -5.43 -25.19
C ARG A 137 -52.17 -4.41 -25.57
N GLN A 138 -51.21 -4.64 -26.48
CA GLN A 138 -51.21 -4.82 -27.97
C GLN A 138 -51.77 -3.59 -28.74
N SER A 139 -51.22 -3.09 -29.86
CA SER A 139 -50.05 -3.45 -30.72
C SER A 139 -49.67 -2.30 -31.72
N SER A 140 -48.59 -2.43 -32.51
CA SER A 140 -48.08 -1.51 -33.58
C SER A 140 -48.73 -1.76 -34.97
N PRO A 141 -48.33 -1.13 -36.14
CA PRO A 141 -47.45 0.03 -36.48
C PRO A 141 -48.25 1.16 -37.25
N PRO A 142 -48.12 1.57 -38.56
CA PRO A 142 -46.99 1.78 -39.53
C PRO A 142 -46.99 3.05 -40.48
N LEU A 143 -45.79 3.44 -40.99
CA LEU A 143 -45.38 3.86 -42.38
C LEU A 143 -45.70 5.24 -43.10
N HIS A 144 -44.70 5.65 -43.93
CA HIS A 144 -44.67 6.55 -45.15
C HIS A 144 -44.95 8.08 -45.05
N ALA A 145 -44.43 9.02 -45.89
CA ALA A 145 -43.32 9.07 -46.90
C ALA A 145 -42.94 10.53 -47.37
N GLU A 146 -41.76 10.71 -48.00
CA GLU A 146 -41.31 11.81 -48.94
C GLU A 146 -41.35 13.31 -48.50
N GLY A 147 -40.71 14.33 -49.14
CA GLY A 147 -39.93 14.48 -50.39
C GLY A 147 -38.90 15.68 -50.40
N ASN A 148 -38.62 16.32 -51.56
CA ASN A 148 -37.38 17.14 -51.83
C ASN A 148 -37.51 18.71 -51.92
N LEU A 149 -36.33 19.38 -51.97
CA LEU A 149 -35.85 20.72 -52.45
C LEU A 149 -36.73 21.56 -53.45
N PRO A 150 -36.54 22.91 -53.70
CA PRO A 150 -35.23 23.62 -53.85
C PRO A 150 -35.09 25.19 -53.59
N THR A 151 -33.84 25.69 -53.72
CA THR A 151 -33.22 27.01 -54.15
C THR A 151 -33.91 28.41 -54.22
N HIS A 152 -33.05 29.48 -54.12
CA HIS A 152 -33.10 30.91 -54.58
C HIS A 152 -33.16 32.03 -53.48
N HIS A 153 -32.65 33.27 -53.63
CA HIS A 153 -31.45 33.87 -54.30
C HIS A 153 -31.29 35.39 -53.99
N PHE A 154 -30.08 35.99 -54.12
CA PHE A 154 -29.77 37.46 -54.18
C PHE A 154 -30.10 38.34 -52.92
N TYR A 155 -29.61 39.58 -52.65
CA TYR A 155 -28.57 40.53 -53.16
C TYR A 155 -28.31 41.61 -52.03
N ALA A 156 -27.40 42.62 -52.01
CA ALA A 156 -26.22 43.07 -52.79
C ALA A 156 -25.36 44.12 -52.00
N ASN A 157 -24.10 44.33 -52.42
CA ASN A 157 -23.29 45.58 -52.60
C ASN A 157 -23.62 46.88 -51.81
N ASN A 158 -22.69 47.71 -51.29
CA ASN A 158 -21.49 48.30 -51.96
C ASN A 158 -20.59 49.16 -51.01
N ALA A 159 -19.43 49.62 -51.50
CA ALA A 159 -18.48 50.60 -50.86
C ALA A 159 -18.42 51.92 -51.72
N PRO A 160 -17.42 52.86 -51.73
CA PRO A 160 -16.16 53.00 -50.95
C PRO A 160 -15.72 54.46 -50.55
N SER A 161 -14.49 54.60 -50.01
CA SER A 161 -13.63 55.84 -49.96
C SER A 161 -13.97 56.92 -48.89
N LYS A 162 -13.11 57.89 -48.51
CA LYS A 162 -11.75 58.30 -48.98
C LYS A 162 -10.89 59.00 -47.86
N GLN A 163 -9.63 59.28 -48.22
CA GLN A 163 -8.44 59.71 -47.45
C GLN A 163 -8.41 61.07 -46.68
N GLN A 164 -7.34 61.21 -45.87
CA GLN A 164 -6.47 62.39 -45.62
C GLN A 164 -6.77 63.39 -44.46
N ALA A 165 -5.78 64.24 -44.15
CA ALA A 165 -5.60 64.94 -42.87
C ALA A 165 -4.83 66.28 -43.00
N ARG A 166 -4.90 67.17 -41.99
CA ARG A 166 -3.92 68.26 -41.73
C ARG A 166 -4.01 68.90 -40.33
N HIS A 167 -2.82 69.13 -39.78
CA HIS A 167 -2.27 70.16 -38.86
C HIS A 167 -3.17 71.25 -38.20
N HIS A 168 -2.92 71.58 -36.92
CA HIS A 168 -1.99 72.68 -36.53
C HIS A 168 -1.70 72.84 -35.01
N VAL A 169 -0.42 73.13 -34.69
CA VAL A 169 0.13 74.01 -33.62
C VAL A 169 -0.09 73.72 -32.11
N SER A 170 0.96 74.09 -31.35
CA SER A 170 1.28 73.82 -29.94
C SER A 170 0.80 74.86 -28.91
N LYS A 171 0.79 74.45 -27.63
CA LYS A 171 1.31 75.18 -26.46
C LYS A 171 1.81 74.16 -25.41
N GLY A 172 2.64 74.55 -24.43
CA GLY A 172 3.29 73.61 -23.49
C GLY A 172 3.79 74.26 -22.19
N LYS A 173 4.61 73.51 -21.42
CA LYS A 173 4.95 73.68 -19.97
C LYS A 173 3.74 73.36 -19.04
N ALA A 174 3.91 72.86 -17.82
CA ALA A 174 5.06 72.33 -17.06
C ALA A 174 4.55 71.27 -16.04
N PRO A 175 5.40 70.44 -15.41
CA PRO A 175 4.96 69.33 -14.55
C PRO A 175 4.67 69.77 -13.09
N ALA A 176 3.83 69.00 -12.41
CA ALA A 176 3.70 68.99 -10.96
C ALA A 176 3.83 67.52 -10.47
N SER A 177 4.70 67.29 -9.49
CA SER A 177 4.99 65.97 -8.94
C SER A 177 4.08 65.62 -7.76
N SER A 178 3.87 64.32 -7.53
CA SER A 178 3.43 63.75 -6.26
C SER A 178 4.33 62.58 -5.89
N VAL A 179 4.41 62.25 -4.60
CA VAL A 179 5.56 61.57 -3.99
C VAL A 179 5.35 60.06 -3.83
N ASP A 180 6.37 59.28 -4.18
CA ASP A 180 6.43 57.84 -3.92
C ASP A 180 6.56 57.52 -2.43
N ILE A 181 5.89 56.45 -1.99
CA ILE A 181 6.20 55.74 -0.74
C ILE A 181 6.66 54.33 -1.12
N ALA A 182 7.79 53.90 -0.55
CA ALA A 182 8.60 52.81 -1.10
C ALA A 182 8.06 51.39 -0.85
N GLY A 183 8.46 50.45 -1.72
CA GLY A 183 8.50 49.01 -1.41
C GLY A 183 7.91 48.08 -2.46
N THR A 184 6.66 48.29 -2.88
CA THR A 184 5.89 47.29 -3.64
C THR A 184 5.42 47.78 -5.02
N LYS A 185 5.84 47.09 -6.09
CA LYS A 185 5.34 47.34 -7.46
C LYS A 185 4.11 46.50 -7.78
N THR A 186 2.93 47.11 -7.81
CA THR A 186 1.73 46.52 -8.41
C THR A 186 1.75 46.62 -9.94
N LEU A 187 1.35 45.54 -10.62
CA LEU A 187 1.11 45.51 -12.06
C LEU A 187 -0.13 46.36 -12.42
N GLN A 188 0.06 47.41 -13.24
CA GLN A 188 -1.03 48.27 -13.69
C GLN A 188 -1.84 47.63 -14.84
N ARG A 189 -3.11 48.07 -14.96
CA ARG A 189 -4.20 47.39 -15.67
C ARG A 189 -4.43 47.88 -17.11
N PRO A 190 -4.94 47.00 -18.00
CA PRO A 190 -6.01 47.37 -18.94
C PRO A 190 -7.39 47.34 -18.23
N ARG A 191 -8.30 48.27 -18.56
CA ARG A 191 -9.60 48.42 -17.87
C ARG A 191 -10.53 47.21 -18.08
N SER A 192 -10.73 46.41 -17.04
CA SER A 192 -11.88 45.51 -16.87
C SER A 192 -12.24 45.35 -15.38
N ALA A 193 -13.41 44.77 -15.08
CA ALA A 193 -14.00 44.77 -13.74
C ALA A 193 -13.34 43.78 -12.75
N TYR A 194 -13.27 44.18 -11.48
CA TYR A 194 -12.90 43.41 -10.27
C TYR A 194 -11.80 42.33 -10.43
N ALA A 195 -10.57 42.67 -10.01
CA ALA A 195 -9.48 41.71 -9.94
C ALA A 195 -9.74 40.64 -8.87
N ARG A 196 -9.76 39.36 -9.29
CA ARG A 196 -10.09 38.20 -8.42
C ARG A 196 -8.88 37.53 -7.76
N ILE A 197 -7.68 37.76 -8.33
CA ILE A 197 -6.42 37.23 -7.83
C ILE A 197 -5.46 38.42 -7.71
N ILE A 198 -4.82 38.55 -6.55
CA ILE A 198 -3.78 39.54 -6.29
C ILE A 198 -2.54 38.78 -5.80
N VAL A 199 -1.37 39.13 -6.34
CA VAL A 199 -0.08 38.49 -6.03
C VAL A 199 0.87 39.57 -5.53
N PHE A 200 1.38 39.39 -4.32
CA PHE A 200 2.39 40.24 -3.70
C PHE A 200 3.73 39.49 -3.59
N TRP A 201 4.85 40.20 -3.73
CA TRP A 201 6.20 39.66 -3.54
C TRP A 201 7.17 40.76 -3.08
N ASN A 202 8.23 40.40 -2.37
CA ASN A 202 9.35 41.32 -2.09
C ASN A 202 10.35 41.26 -3.28
N PRO A 203 10.59 42.38 -4.01
CA PRO A 203 11.51 42.41 -5.15
C PRO A 203 12.99 42.17 -4.80
N GLU A 204 13.40 42.37 -3.55
CA GLU A 204 14.78 42.15 -3.07
C GLU A 204 15.15 40.66 -2.99
N THR A 205 14.16 39.81 -2.74
CA THR A 205 14.36 38.36 -2.54
C THR A 205 13.91 37.53 -3.74
N VAL A 206 12.97 38.05 -4.53
CA VAL A 206 12.29 37.32 -5.61
C VAL A 206 12.00 38.23 -6.80
N LYS A 207 12.44 37.81 -8.00
CA LYS A 207 11.97 38.35 -9.28
C LYS A 207 10.78 37.53 -9.78
N VAL A 208 9.71 38.20 -10.19
CA VAL A 208 8.50 37.59 -10.76
C VAL A 208 8.26 38.15 -12.16
N ASP A 209 8.28 37.28 -13.16
CA ASP A 209 7.98 37.60 -14.55
C ASP A 209 6.62 37.00 -14.93
N MET A 210 5.67 37.82 -15.42
CA MET A 210 4.39 37.29 -15.90
C MET A 210 4.56 36.60 -17.25
N LEU A 211 4.01 35.40 -17.39
CA LEU A 211 3.99 34.66 -18.66
C LEU A 211 2.61 34.75 -19.32
N HIS A 212 1.55 34.35 -18.59
CA HIS A 212 0.17 34.33 -19.08
C HIS A 212 -0.82 34.69 -17.96
N PHE A 213 -2.04 35.09 -18.34
CA PHE A 213 -3.15 35.27 -17.41
C PHE A 213 -4.47 34.88 -18.08
N SER A 214 -5.46 34.50 -17.28
CA SER A 214 -6.85 34.34 -17.68
C SER A 214 -7.78 34.74 -16.53
N ALA A 215 -9.09 34.73 -16.75
CA ALA A 215 -10.06 35.13 -15.72
C ALA A 215 -10.13 34.17 -14.51
N GLN A 216 -9.44 33.02 -14.56
CA GLN A 216 -9.38 32.00 -13.50
C GLN A 216 -7.95 31.70 -13.00
N GLY A 217 -6.92 32.36 -13.54
CA GLY A 217 -5.54 32.14 -13.07
C GLY A 217 -4.49 33.09 -13.61
N ILE A 218 -3.40 33.25 -12.87
CA ILE A 218 -2.21 34.04 -13.26
C ILE A 218 -1.00 33.11 -13.28
N HIS A 219 -0.30 33.05 -14.41
CA HIS A 219 0.85 32.18 -14.65
C HIS A 219 2.13 33.01 -14.74
N VAL A 220 3.07 32.74 -13.84
CA VAL A 220 4.30 33.51 -13.66
C VAL A 220 5.53 32.61 -13.58
N MET A 221 6.68 33.14 -13.95
CA MET A 221 8.00 32.59 -13.63
C MET A 221 8.55 33.30 -12.40
N ILE A 222 8.99 32.54 -11.41
CA ILE A 222 9.50 33.02 -10.12
C ILE A 222 10.97 32.64 -10.01
N THR A 223 11.84 33.64 -9.88
CA THR A 223 13.28 33.46 -9.66
C THR A 223 13.65 33.98 -8.27
N SER A 224 14.07 33.08 -7.38
CA SER A 224 14.64 33.47 -6.08
C SER A 224 16.05 34.01 -6.29
N LEU A 225 16.26 35.27 -5.92
CA LEU A 225 17.55 35.94 -5.99
C LEU A 225 18.50 35.40 -4.91
N VAL A 226 17.96 35.02 -3.76
CA VAL A 226 18.70 34.43 -2.61
C VAL A 226 19.16 33.00 -2.90
N GLN A 227 18.32 32.16 -3.51
CA GLN A 227 18.64 30.74 -3.76
C GLN A 227 19.15 30.46 -5.18
N GLN A 228 19.26 31.49 -6.05
CA GLN A 228 19.64 31.38 -7.47
C GLN A 228 18.88 30.27 -8.21
N PHE A 229 17.57 30.21 -7.97
CA PHE A 229 16.69 29.13 -8.43
C PHE A 229 15.41 29.69 -9.07
N CYS A 230 14.99 29.09 -10.18
CA CYS A 230 13.83 29.52 -10.98
C CYS A 230 12.81 28.40 -11.19
N PHE A 231 11.53 28.73 -11.02
CA PHE A 231 10.39 27.82 -11.21
C PHE A 231 9.16 28.55 -11.77
N THR A 232 8.26 27.81 -12.41
CA THR A 232 6.99 28.36 -12.88
C THR A 232 5.89 28.15 -11.84
N THR A 233 4.99 29.11 -11.68
CA THR A 233 3.87 29.08 -10.73
C THR A 233 2.57 29.50 -11.41
N THR A 234 1.46 28.82 -11.11
CA THR A 234 0.11 29.29 -11.44
C THR A 234 -0.69 29.55 -10.18
N PHE A 235 -1.13 30.79 -9.99
CA PHE A 235 -2.14 31.16 -8.99
C PHE A 235 -3.53 30.96 -9.59
N ILE A 236 -4.46 30.34 -8.86
CA ILE A 236 -5.74 29.87 -9.40
C ILE A 236 -6.91 30.35 -8.53
N TYR A 237 -7.98 30.77 -9.21
CA TYR A 237 -9.30 31.03 -8.63
C TYR A 237 -10.36 30.52 -9.63
N GLY A 238 -10.67 29.24 -9.55
CA GLY A 238 -11.64 28.58 -10.42
C GLY A 238 -13.07 29.07 -10.17
N PHE A 239 -13.88 29.17 -11.21
CA PHE A 239 -15.28 29.56 -11.08
C PHE A 239 -16.15 28.46 -10.46
N ASN A 240 -17.30 28.85 -9.88
CA ASN A 240 -18.12 27.94 -9.07
C ASN A 240 -18.86 26.87 -9.90
N THR A 241 -19.06 27.08 -11.21
CA THR A 241 -19.78 26.16 -12.10
C THR A 241 -18.86 25.22 -12.89
N ILE A 242 -19.26 23.96 -13.04
CA ILE A 242 -18.50 22.90 -13.74
C ILE A 242 -18.24 23.26 -15.22
N THR A 243 -19.18 23.92 -15.87
CA THR A 243 -19.04 24.35 -17.28
C THR A 243 -17.97 25.41 -17.43
N ALA A 244 -17.96 26.44 -16.59
CA ALA A 244 -17.04 27.57 -16.72
C ALA A 244 -15.62 27.27 -16.22
N ARG A 245 -15.42 26.22 -15.39
CA ARG A 245 -14.08 25.70 -15.06
C ARG A 245 -13.38 24.96 -16.21
N ARG A 246 -14.07 24.63 -17.31
CA ARG A 246 -13.44 23.91 -18.43
C ARG A 246 -12.33 24.71 -19.07
N ASP A 247 -12.53 26.02 -19.21
CA ASP A 247 -11.56 26.95 -19.77
C ASP A 247 -10.25 26.95 -18.96
N LEU A 248 -10.34 26.94 -17.61
CA LEU A 248 -9.19 26.77 -16.72
C LEU A 248 -8.48 25.42 -16.94
N TRP A 249 -9.21 24.33 -17.21
CA TRP A 249 -8.59 23.04 -17.54
C TRP A 249 -7.93 23.02 -18.92
N GLU A 250 -8.28 23.94 -19.82
CA GLU A 250 -7.62 24.10 -21.13
C GLU A 250 -6.45 25.08 -21.04
N ASP A 251 -6.55 26.16 -20.26
CA ASP A 251 -5.43 27.02 -19.87
C ASP A 251 -4.28 26.22 -19.25
N LEU A 252 -4.57 25.41 -18.22
CA LEU A 252 -3.56 24.57 -17.57
C LEU A 252 -2.93 23.55 -18.54
N ARG A 253 -3.67 23.05 -19.54
CA ARG A 253 -3.13 22.18 -20.60
C ARG A 253 -2.26 22.92 -21.60
N ARG A 254 -2.55 24.20 -21.88
CA ARG A 254 -1.75 25.06 -22.77
C ARG A 254 -0.48 25.57 -22.09
N TRP A 255 -0.55 25.93 -20.81
CA TRP A 255 0.56 26.52 -20.06
C TRP A 255 1.55 25.49 -19.51
N GLY A 256 1.14 24.24 -19.31
CA GLY A 256 1.90 23.20 -18.59
C GLY A 256 3.35 23.05 -19.06
N PRO A 257 4.34 23.63 -18.35
CA PRO A 257 5.67 23.83 -18.90
C PRO A 257 6.55 22.60 -18.68
N ASP A 258 7.55 22.41 -19.54
CA ASP A 258 8.57 21.37 -19.38
C ASP A 258 9.65 21.76 -18.34
N ALA A 259 9.25 22.50 -17.31
CA ALA A 259 10.05 23.03 -16.20
C ALA A 259 9.44 22.61 -14.84
N PRO A 260 10.08 22.89 -13.69
CA PRO A 260 9.43 22.75 -12.39
C PRO A 260 8.20 23.66 -12.28
N TRP A 261 7.02 23.09 -12.00
CA TRP A 261 5.77 23.83 -11.98
C TRP A 261 4.98 23.59 -10.68
N LEU A 262 4.61 24.69 -10.02
CA LEU A 262 3.73 24.77 -8.86
C LEU A 262 2.37 25.36 -9.25
N LEU A 263 1.29 24.87 -8.68
CA LEU A 263 -0.06 25.42 -8.83
C LEU A 263 -0.67 25.59 -7.44
N LEU A 264 -1.22 26.77 -7.13
CA LEU A 264 -1.84 27.02 -5.83
C LEU A 264 -3.04 27.98 -5.91
N GLY A 265 -3.98 27.79 -4.98
CA GLY A 265 -5.19 28.60 -4.84
C GLY A 265 -6.46 27.73 -4.78
N ASP A 266 -7.60 28.37 -4.97
CA ASP A 266 -8.91 27.72 -4.96
C ASP A 266 -9.28 27.20 -6.36
N PHE A 267 -9.48 25.89 -6.46
CA PHE A 267 -9.87 25.24 -7.71
C PHE A 267 -11.41 25.16 -7.88
N ASN A 268 -12.19 25.52 -6.85
CA ASN A 268 -13.64 25.29 -6.72
C ASN A 268 -14.07 23.86 -7.09
N SER A 269 -13.18 22.89 -6.89
CA SER A 269 -13.33 21.52 -7.38
C SER A 269 -12.60 20.51 -6.49
N ILE A 270 -13.27 19.40 -6.21
CA ILE A 270 -12.80 18.30 -5.36
C ILE A 270 -12.29 17.12 -6.21
N LEU A 271 -11.29 16.39 -5.72
CA LEU A 271 -10.75 15.22 -6.44
C LEU A 271 -11.46 13.90 -6.09
N SER A 272 -12.18 13.82 -4.97
CA SER A 272 -12.81 12.59 -4.48
C SER A 272 -13.99 12.87 -3.55
N GLN A 273 -14.68 11.81 -3.12
CA GLN A 273 -15.65 11.89 -2.02
C GLN A 273 -14.97 12.04 -0.66
N GLU A 274 -13.68 11.69 -0.51
CA GLU A 274 -12.92 11.87 0.73
C GLU A 274 -12.61 13.37 0.98
N ASP A 275 -12.53 14.17 -0.10
CA ASP A 275 -12.38 15.63 -0.06
C ASP A 275 -13.66 16.41 0.35
N LYS A 276 -14.74 15.73 0.74
CA LYS A 276 -16.01 16.35 1.20
C LYS A 276 -16.60 15.63 2.41
N HIS A 277 -16.86 16.37 3.47
CA HIS A 277 -17.59 15.90 4.65
C HIS A 277 -18.97 16.57 4.75
N ASN A 278 -20.00 15.75 4.97
CA ASN A 278 -21.42 16.10 5.00
C ASN A 278 -22.00 16.67 3.68
N GLY A 279 -23.33 16.81 3.63
CA GLY A 279 -24.09 17.17 2.43
C GLY A 279 -24.27 16.00 1.43
N VAL A 280 -24.82 16.32 0.25
CA VAL A 280 -25.14 15.35 -0.81
C VAL A 280 -23.86 14.64 -1.34
N PRO A 281 -23.88 13.31 -1.58
CA PRO A 281 -22.77 12.58 -2.17
C PRO A 281 -22.35 13.14 -3.53
N VAL A 282 -21.04 13.21 -3.74
CA VAL A 282 -20.38 13.81 -4.90
C VAL A 282 -20.61 12.96 -6.14
N SER A 283 -21.11 13.54 -7.24
CA SER A 283 -21.25 12.76 -8.47
C SER A 283 -19.90 12.51 -9.15
N THR A 284 -19.81 11.41 -9.90
CA THR A 284 -18.64 11.17 -10.74
C THR A 284 -18.51 12.17 -11.89
N TYR A 285 -19.56 12.95 -12.20
CA TYR A 285 -19.54 14.00 -13.22
C TYR A 285 -18.78 15.24 -12.72
N GLU A 286 -19.16 15.77 -11.54
CA GLU A 286 -18.55 16.91 -10.83
C GLU A 286 -17.02 16.83 -10.64
N THR A 287 -16.47 15.62 -10.77
CA THR A 287 -15.08 15.30 -10.43
C THR A 287 -14.34 14.58 -11.57
N SER A 288 -14.92 14.54 -12.77
CA SER A 288 -14.34 13.84 -13.93
C SER A 288 -13.36 14.71 -14.72
N ASP A 289 -13.72 15.96 -14.97
CA ASP A 289 -12.98 16.98 -15.69
C ASP A 289 -11.65 17.34 -14.99
N PHE A 290 -11.70 17.66 -13.69
CA PHE A 290 -10.53 18.04 -12.91
C PHE A 290 -9.54 16.87 -12.75
N ARG A 291 -10.03 15.65 -12.42
CA ARG A 291 -9.19 14.44 -12.39
C ARG A 291 -8.51 14.17 -13.73
N ASN A 292 -9.22 14.34 -14.85
CA ASN A 292 -8.66 14.17 -16.18
C ASN A 292 -7.55 15.20 -16.42
N CYS A 293 -7.79 16.48 -16.09
CA CYS A 293 -6.77 17.53 -16.17
C CYS A 293 -5.49 17.18 -15.38
N CYS A 294 -5.62 16.80 -14.11
CA CYS A 294 -4.48 16.38 -13.29
C CYS A 294 -3.76 15.15 -13.86
N SER A 295 -4.51 14.18 -14.40
CA SER A 295 -3.97 12.97 -15.04
C SER A 295 -3.31 13.24 -16.39
N ASP A 296 -3.73 14.27 -17.12
CA ASP A 296 -3.15 14.69 -18.40
C ASP A 296 -1.81 15.39 -18.16
N LEU A 297 -1.77 16.32 -17.19
CA LEU A 297 -0.61 17.14 -16.84
C LEU A 297 0.41 16.46 -15.91
N GLY A 298 0.02 15.36 -15.24
CA GLY A 298 0.88 14.69 -14.25
C GLY A 298 1.14 15.53 -13.00
N ILE A 299 0.24 16.46 -12.68
CA ILE A 299 0.23 17.25 -11.44
C ILE A 299 -0.51 16.51 -10.33
N ALA A 300 -0.08 16.72 -9.08
CA ALA A 300 -0.75 16.17 -7.90
C ALA A 300 -0.50 17.03 -6.67
N ASP A 301 -1.39 16.96 -5.67
CA ASP A 301 -1.24 17.57 -4.36
C ASP A 301 0.16 17.29 -3.75
N LEU A 302 0.77 18.33 -3.18
CA LEU A 302 1.91 18.22 -2.28
C LEU A 302 1.49 17.68 -0.90
N ASN A 303 2.45 17.17 -0.12
CA ASN A 303 2.21 16.84 1.27
C ASN A 303 1.91 18.12 2.06
N SER A 304 0.78 18.16 2.78
CA SER A 304 0.37 19.29 3.61
C SER A 304 0.13 18.89 5.06
N THR A 305 0.53 19.74 6.01
CA THR A 305 0.11 19.65 7.42
C THR A 305 -1.01 20.66 7.74
N GLY A 306 -1.64 20.54 8.91
CA GLY A 306 -2.75 21.39 9.32
C GLY A 306 -4.11 20.87 8.84
N SER A 307 -5.01 21.78 8.45
CA SER A 307 -6.40 21.50 8.08
C SER A 307 -6.51 20.61 6.83
N HIS A 308 -7.34 19.57 6.88
CA HIS A 308 -7.56 18.68 5.73
C HIS A 308 -8.66 19.17 4.79
N PHE A 309 -9.79 19.61 5.36
CA PHE A 309 -10.79 20.39 4.65
C PHE A 309 -10.38 21.85 4.75
N THR A 310 -10.38 22.54 3.62
CA THR A 310 -9.86 23.90 3.51
C THR A 310 -10.99 24.92 3.50
N TRP A 311 -12.20 24.53 3.10
CA TRP A 311 -13.39 25.38 3.10
C TRP A 311 -14.50 24.81 3.99
N THR A 312 -15.29 25.69 4.63
CA THR A 312 -16.51 25.30 5.35
C THR A 312 -17.57 26.39 5.40
N ASN A 313 -18.85 26.00 5.20
CA ASN A 313 -20.01 26.85 5.49
C ASN A 313 -20.68 26.50 6.84
N GLY A 314 -19.93 25.88 7.77
CA GLY A 314 -20.43 25.42 9.07
C GLY A 314 -21.29 24.15 9.05
N THR A 315 -21.75 23.68 7.88
CA THR A 315 -22.59 22.47 7.73
C THR A 315 -22.03 21.44 6.74
N ILE A 316 -21.16 21.89 5.83
CA ILE A 316 -20.44 21.10 4.84
C ILE A 316 -18.98 21.58 4.86
N TRP A 317 -18.04 20.63 4.78
CA TRP A 317 -16.60 20.90 4.73
C TRP A 317 -16.02 20.29 3.45
N THR A 318 -15.19 21.02 2.71
CA THR A 318 -14.56 20.55 1.47
C THR A 318 -13.09 20.92 1.38
N LYS A 319 -12.33 20.17 0.56
CA LYS A 319 -10.98 20.54 0.13
C LYS A 319 -11.01 21.07 -1.30
N ILE A 320 -11.16 22.37 -1.48
CA ILE A 320 -11.17 23.04 -2.79
C ILE A 320 -9.87 23.82 -3.05
N ASP A 321 -9.29 24.39 -2.00
CA ASP A 321 -7.96 24.97 -1.98
C ASP A 321 -6.90 23.86 -2.05
N ARG A 322 -5.96 23.98 -2.99
CA ARG A 322 -4.91 22.97 -3.20
C ARG A 322 -3.59 23.61 -3.55
N VAL A 323 -2.51 22.92 -3.19
CA VAL A 323 -1.16 23.19 -3.68
C VAL A 323 -0.69 21.93 -4.39
N MET A 324 -0.59 21.98 -5.71
CA MET A 324 -0.15 20.88 -6.58
C MET A 324 1.21 21.18 -7.20
N ALA A 325 1.95 20.15 -7.56
CA ALA A 325 3.18 20.29 -8.34
C ALA A 325 3.32 19.21 -9.42
N ASN A 326 3.98 19.56 -10.53
CA ASN A 326 4.28 18.62 -11.61
C ASN A 326 5.43 17.66 -11.23
N ASN A 327 5.65 16.61 -12.02
CA ASN A 327 6.69 15.62 -11.71
C ASN A 327 8.13 16.17 -11.77
N LYS A 328 8.40 17.30 -12.45
CA LYS A 328 9.74 17.91 -12.52
C LYS A 328 10.13 18.63 -11.23
N TRP A 329 9.17 19.20 -10.51
CA TRP A 329 9.36 19.82 -9.19
C TRP A 329 10.20 18.97 -8.23
N PHE A 330 9.92 17.66 -8.20
CA PHE A 330 10.52 16.73 -7.25
C PHE A 330 11.98 16.34 -7.57
N ASN A 331 12.51 16.76 -8.73
CA ASN A 331 13.92 16.57 -9.07
C ASN A 331 14.85 17.61 -8.41
N LEU A 332 14.29 18.71 -7.87
CA LEU A 332 15.05 19.85 -7.35
C LEU A 332 15.78 19.58 -6.03
N GLN A 333 15.36 18.57 -5.25
CA GLN A 333 15.93 18.24 -3.93
C GLN A 333 15.78 19.36 -2.87
N GLN A 334 14.93 20.35 -3.12
CA GLN A 334 14.50 21.35 -2.14
C GLN A 334 13.44 20.78 -1.20
N MET A 335 13.38 21.30 0.03
CA MET A 335 12.30 21.01 0.97
C MET A 335 11.09 21.88 0.64
N THR A 336 10.04 21.31 0.05
CA THR A 336 8.74 21.98 -0.10
C THR A 336 7.79 21.49 0.97
N HIS A 337 7.45 22.37 1.92
CA HIS A 337 6.43 22.13 2.94
C HIS A 337 5.19 22.97 2.64
N VAL A 338 4.00 22.40 2.82
CA VAL A 338 2.72 23.09 2.71
C VAL A 338 1.99 23.01 4.04
N HIS A 339 1.40 24.12 4.48
CA HIS A 339 0.54 24.17 5.66
C HIS A 339 -0.79 24.82 5.32
N PHE A 340 -1.90 24.21 5.74
CA PHE A 340 -3.21 24.86 5.76
C PHE A 340 -3.54 25.22 7.21
N GLY A 341 -3.65 26.51 7.51
CA GLY A 341 -4.03 26.98 8.84
C GLY A 341 -5.47 26.60 9.20
N ASN A 342 -5.92 27.02 10.38
CA ASN A 342 -7.36 27.02 10.68
C ASN A 342 -8.04 28.16 9.89
N PRO A 343 -9.30 28.02 9.46
CA PRO A 343 -10.09 29.15 8.98
C PRO A 343 -10.19 30.22 10.08
N GLY A 344 -10.03 31.49 9.71
CA GLY A 344 -10.08 32.61 10.63
C GLY A 344 -11.51 33.04 10.97
N ALA A 345 -11.68 33.90 11.98
CA ALA A 345 -13.01 34.39 12.40
C ALA A 345 -13.80 35.12 11.29
N PHE A 346 -13.14 35.52 10.20
CA PHE A 346 -13.72 36.27 9.07
C PHE A 346 -13.53 35.56 7.72
N SER A 347 -13.16 34.27 7.69
CA SER A 347 -13.03 33.52 6.43
C SER A 347 -13.47 32.07 6.56
N ASP A 348 -14.29 31.64 5.61
CA ASP A 348 -14.69 30.26 5.35
C ASP A 348 -13.57 29.40 4.75
N HIS A 349 -12.51 30.03 4.22
CA HIS A 349 -11.30 29.37 3.69
C HIS A 349 -10.16 29.30 4.72
N SER A 350 -9.33 28.26 4.59
CA SER A 350 -8.15 27.98 5.40
C SER A 350 -6.89 28.52 4.70
N PRO A 351 -6.13 29.46 5.30
CA PRO A 351 -4.99 30.08 4.65
C PRO A 351 -3.89 29.04 4.36
N SER A 352 -3.49 28.93 3.10
CA SER A 352 -2.39 28.05 2.68
C SER A 352 -1.06 28.80 2.68
N SER A 353 -0.01 28.22 3.24
CA SER A 353 1.37 28.68 3.09
C SER A 353 2.25 27.59 2.48
N VAL A 354 3.24 28.01 1.68
CA VAL A 354 4.22 27.13 1.03
C VAL A 354 5.62 27.61 1.40
N GLN A 355 6.39 26.76 2.08
CA GLN A 355 7.76 27.04 2.48
C GLN A 355 8.74 26.30 1.56
N LEU A 356 9.75 27.03 1.05
CA LEU A 356 10.81 26.51 0.19
C LEU A 356 12.15 26.52 0.93
N GLY A 357 12.40 25.45 1.67
CA GLY A 357 13.64 25.24 2.41
C GLY A 357 14.83 24.91 1.50
N SER A 358 16.02 25.12 2.04
CA SER A 358 17.29 24.89 1.35
C SER A 358 17.46 23.44 0.88
N ARG A 359 18.36 23.25 -0.09
CA ARG A 359 18.71 21.94 -0.64
C ARG A 359 19.41 21.09 0.43
N GLU A 360 18.92 19.88 0.69
CA GLU A 360 19.58 18.99 1.67
C GLU A 360 21.05 18.73 1.29
N LEU A 361 21.97 19.13 2.18
CA LEU A 361 23.29 18.50 2.28
C LEU A 361 23.09 17.07 2.77
N CYS A 362 22.78 16.17 1.84
CA CYS A 362 22.33 14.83 2.16
C CYS A 362 23.43 14.05 2.92
N GLY A 363 23.17 13.80 4.20
CA GLY A 363 24.13 13.22 5.14
C GLY A 363 24.70 11.87 4.71
N LYS A 364 25.79 11.43 5.37
CA LYS A 364 26.55 10.20 5.04
C LYS A 364 25.66 8.96 4.97
N ARG A 365 25.09 8.68 3.79
CA ARG A 365 24.07 7.65 3.57
C ARG A 365 24.57 6.27 4.01
N ASN A 366 23.75 5.61 4.82
CA ASN A 366 24.03 4.26 5.30
C ASN A 366 24.29 3.27 4.16
N PHE A 367 25.27 2.39 4.35
CA PHE A 367 25.53 1.27 3.45
C PHE A 367 24.29 0.38 3.35
N LYS A 368 23.88 0.06 2.12
CA LYS A 368 22.78 -0.87 1.82
C LYS A 368 23.18 -1.69 0.60
N PHE A 369 23.13 -3.01 0.72
CA PHE A 369 23.48 -3.95 -0.34
C PHE A 369 22.44 -3.89 -1.46
N PHE A 370 22.88 -3.62 -2.69
CA PHE A 370 22.03 -3.74 -3.86
C PHE A 370 22.21 -5.10 -4.52
N ASN A 371 21.09 -5.81 -4.72
CA ASN A 371 21.10 -7.19 -5.20
C ASN A 371 21.74 -7.33 -6.60
N MET A 372 21.80 -6.23 -7.39
CA MET A 372 22.51 -6.17 -8.66
C MET A 372 24.03 -6.42 -8.56
N TRP A 373 24.66 -6.08 -7.43
CA TRP A 373 26.09 -6.29 -7.23
C TRP A 373 26.44 -7.79 -7.23
N ALA A 374 25.54 -8.64 -6.75
CA ALA A 374 25.70 -10.10 -6.76
C ALA A 374 25.61 -10.74 -8.16
N ALA A 375 25.36 -9.94 -9.20
CA ALA A 375 25.39 -10.38 -10.60
C ALA A 375 26.68 -9.94 -11.35
N HIS A 376 27.59 -9.21 -10.68
CA HIS A 376 28.89 -8.84 -11.26
C HIS A 376 29.88 -10.02 -11.22
N PRO A 377 30.68 -10.29 -12.27
CA PRO A 377 31.60 -11.43 -12.29
C PRO A 377 32.58 -11.43 -11.09
N GLN A 378 33.22 -10.29 -10.82
CA GLN A 378 34.19 -10.11 -9.74
C GLN A 378 33.56 -10.10 -8.32
N PHE A 379 32.25 -10.30 -8.17
CA PHE A 379 31.57 -10.24 -6.87
C PHE A 379 32.09 -11.29 -5.88
N LEU A 380 32.16 -12.56 -6.30
CA LEU A 380 32.62 -13.64 -5.44
C LEU A 380 34.13 -13.56 -5.16
N GLU A 381 34.90 -13.16 -6.17
CA GLU A 381 36.34 -12.90 -6.07
C GLU A 381 36.64 -11.80 -5.03
N THR A 382 35.97 -10.66 -5.15
CA THR A 382 36.10 -9.51 -4.21
C THR A 382 35.79 -9.94 -2.77
N ILE A 383 34.80 -10.82 -2.58
CA ILE A 383 34.50 -11.37 -1.26
C ILE A 383 35.62 -12.31 -0.81
N SER A 384 36.01 -13.29 -1.63
CA SER A 384 37.01 -14.30 -1.28
C SER A 384 38.33 -13.67 -0.82
N GLN A 385 38.84 -12.70 -1.59
CA GLN A 385 40.07 -11.93 -1.30
C GLN A 385 40.03 -11.16 0.04
N HIS A 386 38.84 -10.87 0.58
CA HIS A 386 38.65 -10.10 1.82
C HIS A 386 38.01 -10.93 2.94
N TRP A 387 37.66 -12.19 2.68
CA TRP A 387 37.10 -13.12 3.66
C TRP A 387 38.17 -14.01 4.31
N SER A 388 39.34 -14.11 3.67
CA SER A 388 40.58 -14.69 4.19
C SER A 388 41.35 -13.79 5.15
N LEU A 389 40.73 -12.71 5.66
CA LEU A 389 41.31 -11.90 6.72
C LEU A 389 41.20 -12.67 8.05
N ASP A 390 42.35 -12.91 8.68
CA ASP A 390 42.43 -13.47 10.04
C ASP A 390 41.91 -12.45 11.06
N ILE A 391 40.91 -12.88 11.83
CA ILE A 391 40.26 -12.08 12.87
C ILE A 391 40.03 -13.01 14.04
N TYR A 392 40.51 -12.61 15.22
CA TYR A 392 40.40 -13.38 16.45
C TYR A 392 39.25 -12.85 17.32
N GLY A 393 38.53 -13.75 18.02
CA GLY A 393 37.37 -13.43 18.84
C GLY A 393 36.33 -14.56 18.80
N SER A 394 35.12 -14.30 19.33
CA SER A 394 33.98 -15.22 19.15
C SER A 394 33.53 -15.28 17.68
N HIS A 395 32.85 -16.35 17.27
CA HIS A 395 32.40 -16.49 15.88
C HIS A 395 31.45 -15.35 15.46
N MET A 396 30.60 -14.88 16.38
CA MET A 396 29.81 -13.66 16.20
C MET A 396 30.67 -12.42 15.90
N TYR A 397 31.78 -12.23 16.63
CA TYR A 397 32.69 -11.08 16.43
C TYR A 397 33.42 -11.17 15.09
N ILE A 398 33.94 -12.35 14.74
CA ILE A 398 34.61 -12.63 13.47
C ILE A 398 33.69 -12.28 12.29
N LEU A 399 32.47 -12.83 12.26
CA LEU A 399 31.48 -12.54 11.23
C LEU A 399 31.18 -11.04 11.13
N CYS A 400 30.91 -10.38 12.26
CA CYS A 400 30.59 -8.95 12.28
C CYS A 400 31.75 -8.08 11.76
N ASN A 401 33.01 -8.43 12.06
CA ASN A 401 34.15 -7.65 11.60
C ASN A 401 34.50 -7.93 10.13
N LYS A 402 34.46 -9.19 9.65
CA LYS A 402 34.58 -9.50 8.20
C LYS A 402 33.54 -8.74 7.38
N LEU A 403 32.27 -8.75 7.82
CA LEU A 403 31.19 -7.97 7.21
C LEU A 403 31.43 -6.45 7.25
N LYS A 404 32.10 -5.92 8.29
CA LYS A 404 32.46 -4.49 8.41
C LYS A 404 33.52 -4.10 7.39
N HIS A 405 34.62 -4.85 7.28
CA HIS A 405 35.70 -4.56 6.33
C HIS A 405 35.22 -4.65 4.86
N LEU A 406 34.39 -5.63 4.53
CA LEU A 406 33.83 -5.83 3.19
C LEU A 406 32.98 -4.64 2.67
N LYS A 407 32.37 -3.83 3.56
CA LYS A 407 31.53 -2.67 3.16
C LYS A 407 32.29 -1.65 2.29
N GLY A 408 33.60 -1.49 2.51
CA GLY A 408 34.44 -0.57 1.75
C GLY A 408 34.56 -1.00 0.29
N ARG A 409 34.97 -2.25 0.05
CA ARG A 409 35.16 -2.80 -1.31
C ARG A 409 33.86 -2.85 -2.11
N LEU A 410 32.75 -3.22 -1.49
CA LEU A 410 31.44 -3.22 -2.15
C LEU A 410 30.96 -1.81 -2.55
N LYS A 411 31.33 -0.75 -1.80
CA LYS A 411 31.12 0.65 -2.24
C LYS A 411 31.99 1.00 -3.45
N THR A 412 33.25 0.59 -3.48
CA THR A 412 34.13 0.80 -4.64
C THR A 412 33.57 0.11 -5.89
N LEU A 413 33.18 -1.17 -5.79
CA LEU A 413 32.55 -1.94 -6.86
C LEU A 413 31.29 -1.25 -7.40
N ASN A 414 30.44 -0.73 -6.52
CA ASN A 414 29.27 0.05 -6.90
C ASN A 414 29.65 1.31 -7.69
N ASN A 415 30.63 2.07 -7.21
CA ASN A 415 30.98 3.37 -7.79
C ASN A 415 31.63 3.22 -9.17
N LEU A 416 32.42 2.16 -9.39
CA LEU A 416 33.05 1.86 -10.68
C LEU A 416 32.04 1.37 -11.74
N HIS A 417 31.17 0.42 -11.40
CA HIS A 417 30.36 -0.31 -12.40
C HIS A 417 28.86 0.06 -12.43
N PHE A 418 28.29 0.55 -11.32
CA PHE A 418 26.83 0.71 -11.15
C PHE A 418 26.39 2.14 -10.81
N SER A 419 27.31 3.10 -10.71
CA SER A 419 27.00 4.52 -10.58
C SER A 419 26.24 5.01 -11.82
N HIS A 420 25.20 5.83 -11.64
CA HIS A 420 24.39 6.39 -12.74
C HIS A 420 23.81 5.32 -13.68
N ILE A 421 23.34 4.19 -13.14
CA ILE A 421 22.94 2.99 -13.92
C ILE A 421 22.02 3.26 -15.13
N SER A 422 20.98 4.10 -14.98
CA SER A 422 20.06 4.43 -16.10
C SER A 422 20.72 5.22 -17.22
N GLU A 423 21.70 6.07 -16.87
CA GLU A 423 22.50 6.85 -17.82
C GLU A 423 23.48 5.94 -18.57
N ARG A 424 24.11 4.98 -17.86
CA ARG A 424 24.93 3.94 -18.47
C ARG A 424 24.12 3.01 -19.38
N VAL A 425 22.86 2.73 -19.05
CA VAL A 425 21.93 1.96 -19.90
C VAL A 425 21.54 2.71 -21.18
N ALA A 426 21.46 4.04 -21.14
CA ALA A 426 21.24 4.87 -22.32
C ALA A 426 22.49 4.87 -23.22
N ARG A 427 23.65 5.26 -22.67
CA ARG A 427 24.93 5.31 -23.40
C ARG A 427 25.32 3.96 -24.02
N ALA A 428 25.24 2.86 -23.26
CA ALA A 428 25.51 1.52 -23.81
C ALA A 428 24.46 1.03 -24.83
N GLY A 429 23.34 1.74 -25.01
CA GLY A 429 22.41 1.57 -26.12
C GLY A 429 22.86 2.36 -27.35
N GLU A 430 23.23 3.63 -27.16
CA GLU A 430 23.78 4.52 -28.19
C GLU A 430 25.08 3.96 -28.79
N ASP A 431 26.02 3.47 -27.97
CA ASP A 431 27.26 2.81 -28.38
C ASP A 431 26.99 1.60 -29.32
N LEU A 432 25.95 0.82 -28.97
CA LEU A 432 25.56 -0.38 -29.70
C LEU A 432 24.86 -0.03 -31.01
N ASP A 433 23.92 0.91 -30.99
CA ASP A 433 23.21 1.37 -32.19
C ASP A 433 24.18 2.01 -33.20
N ALA A 434 25.20 2.75 -32.72
CA ALA A 434 26.28 3.30 -33.56
C ALA A 434 27.15 2.20 -34.18
N THR A 435 27.57 1.20 -33.39
CA THR A 435 28.39 0.09 -33.90
C THR A 435 27.61 -0.80 -34.87
N GLN A 436 26.30 -1.00 -34.62
CA GLN A 436 25.39 -1.67 -35.56
C GLN A 436 25.10 -0.84 -36.83
N LEU A 437 25.35 0.47 -36.83
CA LEU A 437 25.30 1.33 -38.02
C LEU A 437 26.58 1.20 -38.86
N LEU A 438 27.75 1.17 -38.22
CA LEU A 438 29.02 0.86 -38.91
C LEU A 438 28.94 -0.52 -39.59
N LEU A 439 28.40 -1.52 -38.88
CA LEU A 439 28.07 -2.87 -39.41
C LEU A 439 26.94 -2.93 -40.46
N GLN A 440 26.42 -1.81 -40.95
CA GLN A 440 25.58 -1.79 -42.15
C GLN A 440 26.39 -1.49 -43.42
N ASN A 441 27.45 -0.69 -43.25
CA ASN A 441 28.34 -0.22 -44.31
C ASN A 441 29.48 -1.22 -44.56
N ASP A 442 30.07 -1.77 -43.49
CA ASP A 442 31.12 -2.79 -43.54
C ASP A 442 30.67 -4.00 -42.70
N ARG A 443 30.35 -5.12 -43.36
CA ARG A 443 29.58 -6.23 -42.76
C ARG A 443 30.41 -7.41 -42.31
N ASP A 444 31.56 -7.60 -42.93
CA ASP A 444 32.45 -8.74 -42.70
C ASP A 444 33.63 -8.38 -41.77
N ASN A 445 33.61 -7.16 -41.24
CA ASN A 445 34.57 -6.63 -40.29
C ASN A 445 34.55 -7.38 -38.94
N GLY A 446 35.53 -8.25 -38.74
CA GLY A 446 35.64 -9.11 -37.55
C GLY A 446 35.70 -8.33 -36.23
N ASP A 447 36.37 -7.16 -36.22
CA ASP A 447 36.53 -6.34 -35.02
C ASP A 447 35.22 -5.64 -34.63
N LEU A 448 34.51 -5.07 -35.61
CA LEU A 448 33.17 -4.49 -35.36
C LEU A 448 32.16 -5.57 -34.93
N LEU A 449 32.23 -6.79 -35.49
CA LEU A 449 31.40 -7.93 -35.08
C LEU A 449 31.71 -8.38 -33.63
N ALA A 450 32.98 -8.40 -33.24
CA ALA A 450 33.39 -8.67 -31.86
C ALA A 450 32.92 -7.56 -30.89
N LEU A 451 33.07 -6.30 -31.29
CA LEU A 451 32.65 -5.13 -30.52
C LEU A 451 31.13 -5.09 -30.31
N GLU A 452 30.33 -5.36 -31.36
CA GLU A 452 28.86 -5.46 -31.27
C GLU A 452 28.44 -6.52 -30.25
N LYS A 453 29.06 -7.70 -30.32
CA LYS A 453 28.80 -8.82 -29.39
C LYS A 453 29.14 -8.44 -27.94
N GLN A 454 30.24 -7.73 -27.72
CA GLN A 454 30.65 -7.24 -26.41
C GLN A 454 29.70 -6.16 -25.86
N GLN A 455 29.37 -5.15 -26.67
CA GLN A 455 28.44 -4.07 -26.31
C GLN A 455 27.02 -4.61 -26.06
N ARG A 456 26.53 -5.54 -26.89
CA ARG A 456 25.24 -6.22 -26.71
C ARG A 456 25.18 -6.94 -25.37
N LEU A 457 26.22 -7.68 -25.00
CA LEU A 457 26.30 -8.35 -23.70
C LEU A 457 26.36 -7.34 -22.53
N ASN A 458 27.12 -6.25 -22.67
CA ASN A 458 27.19 -5.16 -21.69
C ASN A 458 25.81 -4.52 -21.47
N LEU A 459 25.13 -4.12 -22.54
CA LEU A 459 23.80 -3.49 -22.50
C LEU A 459 22.75 -4.38 -21.85
N VAL A 460 22.75 -5.69 -22.14
CA VAL A 460 21.83 -6.66 -21.52
C VAL A 460 22.13 -6.82 -20.02
N ASN A 461 23.41 -6.84 -19.61
CA ASN A 461 23.79 -6.91 -18.20
C ASN A 461 23.42 -5.62 -17.45
N LEU A 462 23.66 -4.44 -18.02
CA LEU A 462 23.28 -3.14 -17.44
C LEU A 462 21.76 -3.01 -17.29
N LYS A 463 20.97 -3.38 -18.31
CA LYS A 463 19.50 -3.42 -18.23
C LYS A 463 18.99 -4.41 -17.18
N SER A 464 19.69 -5.54 -16.98
CA SER A 464 19.38 -6.47 -15.88
C SER A 464 19.69 -5.86 -14.50
N ALA A 465 20.80 -5.14 -14.35
CA ALA A 465 21.16 -4.46 -13.11
C ALA A 465 20.18 -3.33 -12.75
N GLU A 466 19.79 -2.52 -13.74
CA GLU A 466 18.76 -1.48 -13.61
C GLU A 466 17.40 -2.05 -13.15
N LYS A 467 16.95 -3.14 -13.79
CA LYS A 467 15.76 -3.92 -13.39
C LYS A 467 15.81 -4.35 -11.93
N MET A 468 16.97 -4.84 -11.46
CA MET A 468 17.17 -5.26 -10.07
C MET A 468 17.17 -4.06 -9.10
N PHE A 469 17.83 -2.96 -9.45
CA PHE A 469 17.88 -1.72 -8.67
C PHE A 469 16.49 -1.12 -8.42
N PHE A 470 15.69 -0.92 -9.47
CA PHE A 470 14.35 -0.35 -9.32
C PHE A 470 13.38 -1.31 -8.62
N GLY A 471 13.44 -2.61 -8.91
CA GLY A 471 12.63 -3.61 -8.22
C GLY A 471 12.90 -3.63 -6.71
N GLN A 472 14.17 -3.65 -6.32
CA GLN A 472 14.59 -3.65 -4.91
C GLN A 472 14.26 -2.33 -4.20
N LYS A 473 14.27 -1.17 -4.89
CA LYS A 473 13.86 0.11 -4.31
C LYS A 473 12.34 0.24 -4.13
N LEU A 474 11.55 -0.07 -5.16
CA LEU A 474 10.09 0.05 -5.10
C LEU A 474 9.42 -1.00 -4.20
N LYS A 475 10.08 -2.15 -3.98
CA LYS A 475 9.52 -3.36 -3.35
C LYS A 475 8.34 -3.96 -4.14
N CYS A 476 8.32 -3.76 -5.46
CA CYS A 476 7.28 -4.26 -6.34
C CYS A 476 7.67 -5.61 -6.96
N THR A 477 7.10 -6.70 -6.44
CA THR A 477 7.22 -8.06 -7.00
C THR A 477 6.34 -8.28 -8.24
N PHE A 478 5.30 -7.45 -8.43
CA PHE A 478 4.24 -7.68 -9.42
C PHE A 478 4.64 -7.44 -10.89
N PHE A 479 5.62 -6.57 -11.16
CA PHE A 479 5.96 -6.22 -12.54
C PHE A 479 6.90 -7.26 -13.18
N LYS A 480 6.31 -8.16 -13.96
CA LYS A 480 7.00 -8.95 -14.99
C LYS A 480 7.64 -8.02 -16.04
N ASP A 481 8.56 -8.54 -16.83
CA ASP A 481 9.64 -7.75 -17.45
C ASP A 481 9.27 -6.87 -18.68
N CYS A 482 7.99 -6.52 -18.85
CA CYS A 482 7.47 -5.95 -20.10
C CYS A 482 7.12 -4.46 -20.07
N ASP A 483 6.76 -3.91 -18.91
CA ASP A 483 6.34 -2.51 -18.72
C ASP A 483 7.48 -1.63 -18.17
N LYS A 484 8.73 -2.10 -18.25
CA LYS A 484 9.90 -1.49 -17.60
C LYS A 484 10.50 -0.39 -18.47
N GLY A 485 9.80 0.75 -18.52
CA GLY A 485 10.25 2.02 -19.07
C GLY A 485 10.34 3.09 -17.99
N THR A 486 11.53 3.66 -17.82
CA THR A 486 11.95 4.66 -16.82
C THR A 486 10.84 5.56 -16.26
N ARG A 487 10.10 6.32 -17.09
CA ARG A 487 9.10 7.34 -16.65
C ARG A 487 8.10 6.84 -15.61
N PHE A 488 7.51 5.65 -15.79
CA PHE A 488 6.55 5.09 -14.83
C PHE A 488 7.22 4.70 -13.50
N PHE A 489 8.43 4.14 -13.57
CA PHE A 489 9.20 3.71 -12.39
C PHE A 489 9.73 4.91 -11.59
N HIS A 490 10.21 5.96 -12.25
CA HIS A 490 10.59 7.21 -11.59
C HIS A 490 9.39 7.90 -10.94
N SER A 491 8.23 7.97 -11.63
CA SER A 491 7.03 8.58 -11.04
C SER A 491 6.51 7.80 -9.84
N LEU A 492 6.45 6.46 -9.90
CA LEU A 492 6.14 5.63 -8.71
C LEU A 492 7.16 5.82 -7.59
N MET A 493 8.46 5.95 -7.89
CA MET A 493 9.47 6.25 -6.90
C MET A 493 9.26 7.63 -6.27
N SER A 494 8.99 8.67 -7.06
CA SER A 494 8.72 10.02 -6.57
C SER A 494 7.44 10.06 -5.73
N GLN A 495 6.35 9.42 -6.17
CA GLN A 495 5.11 9.31 -5.38
C GLN A 495 5.32 8.54 -4.07
N ARG A 496 6.12 7.46 -4.10
CA ARG A 496 6.50 6.72 -2.89
C ARG A 496 7.36 7.57 -1.96
N ASN A 497 8.34 8.30 -2.49
CA ASN A 497 9.20 9.19 -1.71
C ASN A 497 8.38 10.31 -1.05
N ARG A 498 7.48 10.99 -1.79
CA ARG A 498 6.52 11.96 -1.23
C ARG A 498 5.79 11.37 -0.02
N ARG A 499 5.14 10.21 -0.17
CA ARG A 499 4.36 9.55 0.89
C ARG A 499 5.13 9.07 2.13
N HIS A 500 6.47 8.94 2.04
CA HIS A 500 7.32 8.49 3.16
C HIS A 500 8.28 9.58 3.67
N HIS A 501 8.33 10.74 3.01
CA HIS A 501 9.15 11.87 3.44
C HIS A 501 8.37 12.70 4.47
N ILE A 502 8.98 12.90 5.64
CA ILE A 502 8.40 13.65 6.74
C ILE A 502 9.01 15.05 6.69
N SER A 503 8.23 16.03 6.25
CA SER A 503 8.65 17.42 6.06
C SER A 503 8.45 18.30 7.29
N ALA A 504 7.54 17.93 8.19
CA ALA A 504 7.24 18.67 9.41
C ALA A 504 6.62 17.74 10.47
N ILE A 505 6.72 18.12 11.75
CA ILE A 505 6.04 17.44 12.86
C ILE A 505 5.61 18.45 13.94
N VAL A 506 4.49 18.19 14.61
CA VAL A 506 4.05 18.97 15.77
C VAL A 506 4.76 18.45 17.03
N ARG A 507 5.37 19.36 17.79
CA ARG A 507 6.05 19.13 19.07
C ARG A 507 5.05 18.96 20.23
N SER A 508 5.55 18.54 21.39
CA SER A 508 4.77 18.38 22.62
C SER A 508 4.22 19.69 23.20
N ASP A 509 4.82 20.82 22.84
CA ASP A 509 4.37 22.19 23.16
C ASP A 509 3.34 22.75 22.15
N GLY A 510 2.96 21.97 21.13
CA GLY A 510 2.02 22.37 20.09
C GLY A 510 2.66 23.11 18.91
N MET A 511 3.94 23.47 18.96
CA MET A 511 4.63 24.16 17.86
C MET A 511 4.95 23.21 16.71
N LEU A 512 4.84 23.70 15.47
CA LEU A 512 5.24 22.96 14.27
C LEU A 512 6.73 23.19 13.98
N THR A 513 7.53 22.13 13.91
CA THR A 513 8.90 22.21 13.36
C THR A 513 8.97 21.61 11.95
N THR A 514 9.75 22.29 11.10
CA THR A 514 10.09 21.88 9.72
C THR A 514 11.59 21.56 9.57
N SER A 515 12.39 21.70 10.63
CA SER A 515 13.84 21.42 10.58
C SER A 515 14.11 19.92 10.56
N ALA A 516 14.85 19.43 9.55
CA ALA A 516 15.11 18.01 9.37
C ALA A 516 15.88 17.37 10.55
N GLU A 517 16.71 18.14 11.26
CA GLU A 517 17.39 17.67 12.47
C GLU A 517 16.44 17.64 13.67
N GLU A 518 15.63 18.69 13.84
CA GLU A 518 14.71 18.82 14.97
C GLU A 518 13.56 17.81 14.89
N VAL A 519 12.98 17.61 13.70
CA VAL A 519 12.04 16.51 13.40
C VAL A 519 12.68 15.16 13.75
N GLY A 520 13.95 14.96 13.38
CA GLY A 520 14.74 13.78 13.77
C GLY A 520 14.84 13.60 15.28
N ARG A 521 15.15 14.69 16.01
CA ARG A 521 15.29 14.74 17.46
C ARG A 521 13.95 14.48 18.19
N VAL A 522 12.84 15.05 17.69
CA VAL A 522 11.48 14.81 18.23
C VAL A 522 11.10 13.32 18.15
N PHE A 523 11.36 12.66 17.01
CA PHE A 523 11.13 11.21 16.91
C PHE A 523 12.10 10.41 17.80
N ALA A 524 13.37 10.81 17.90
CA ALA A 524 14.36 10.15 18.73
C ALA A 524 13.96 10.16 20.21
N THR A 525 13.65 11.33 20.78
CA THR A 525 13.16 11.49 22.16
C THR A 525 11.91 10.66 22.39
N TYR A 526 10.89 10.80 21.53
CA TYR A 526 9.62 10.08 21.67
C TYR A 526 9.78 8.55 21.71
N TYR A 527 10.61 7.96 20.83
CA TYR A 527 10.83 6.52 20.82
C TYR A 527 11.78 6.05 21.94
N LYS A 528 12.71 6.90 22.39
CA LYS A 528 13.60 6.65 23.54
C LYS A 528 12.82 6.65 24.86
N GLU A 529 11.82 7.51 25.01
CA GLU A 529 10.87 7.49 26.13
C GLU A 529 9.95 6.25 26.06
N LEU A 530 9.33 6.00 24.90
CA LEU A 530 8.38 4.89 24.73
C LEU A 530 9.01 3.51 24.95
N LEU A 531 10.21 3.26 24.39
CA LEU A 531 10.86 1.94 24.41
C LEU A 531 12.00 1.82 25.43
N GLY A 532 12.62 2.94 25.83
CA GLY A 532 13.78 2.99 26.73
C GLY A 532 13.43 3.24 28.20
N THR A 533 12.14 3.36 28.54
CA THR A 533 11.66 3.32 29.93
C THR A 533 11.13 1.93 30.29
N SER A 534 11.13 1.63 31.58
CA SER A 534 10.51 0.43 32.16
C SER A 534 9.57 0.87 33.29
N LYS A 535 8.53 0.09 33.53
CA LYS A 535 7.60 0.27 34.64
C LYS A 535 7.73 -0.90 35.60
N TYR A 536 7.42 -0.65 36.87
CA TYR A 536 7.15 -1.74 37.80
C TYR A 536 5.88 -2.48 37.37
N THR A 537 5.85 -3.80 37.60
CA THR A 537 4.74 -4.69 37.27
C THR A 537 4.49 -5.66 38.41
N ILE A 538 3.22 -5.98 38.67
CA ILE A 538 2.86 -7.06 39.57
C ILE A 538 3.23 -8.41 38.89
N PRO A 539 3.86 -9.37 39.59
CA PRO A 539 4.15 -10.68 39.02
C PRO A 539 2.88 -11.41 38.52
N PRO A 540 2.94 -12.16 37.41
CA PRO A 540 1.81 -12.93 36.92
C PRO A 540 1.32 -13.97 37.94
N ARG A 541 0.00 -14.04 38.13
CA ARG A 541 -0.64 -14.96 39.09
C ARG A 541 -0.44 -16.43 38.71
N VAL A 542 0.24 -17.17 39.58
CA VAL A 542 0.59 -18.59 39.39
C VAL A 542 -0.66 -19.46 39.20
N ASP A 543 -1.70 -19.24 40.02
CA ASP A 543 -2.97 -19.97 39.96
C ASP A 543 -3.70 -19.76 38.62
N ILE A 544 -3.67 -18.52 38.10
CA ILE A 544 -4.27 -18.18 36.81
C ILE A 544 -3.48 -18.82 35.66
N VAL A 545 -2.14 -18.82 35.70
CA VAL A 545 -1.33 -19.48 34.66
C VAL A 545 -1.57 -20.99 34.66
N GLN A 546 -1.57 -21.63 35.83
CA GLN A 546 -1.77 -23.08 35.99
C GLN A 546 -3.22 -23.56 35.71
N SER A 547 -4.20 -22.64 35.59
CA SER A 547 -5.60 -22.96 35.21
C SER A 547 -5.82 -23.37 33.74
N GLY A 548 -4.75 -23.38 32.94
CA GLY A 548 -4.76 -23.79 31.53
C GLY A 548 -3.50 -24.57 31.16
N THR A 549 -3.43 -25.05 29.91
CA THR A 549 -2.32 -25.90 29.43
C THR A 549 -0.96 -25.21 29.64
N CYS A 550 -0.05 -25.90 30.32
CA CYS A 550 1.38 -25.56 30.36
C CYS A 550 2.17 -26.59 29.55
N ILE A 551 3.43 -26.30 29.27
CA ILE A 551 4.30 -27.16 28.46
C ILE A 551 4.58 -28.49 29.17
N ASN A 552 4.45 -29.59 28.42
CA ASN A 552 4.87 -30.93 28.82
C ASN A 552 6.38 -31.10 28.66
N TYR A 553 6.98 -31.93 29.51
CA TYR A 553 8.42 -32.23 29.47
C TYR A 553 8.87 -32.83 28.13
N ASP A 554 8.01 -33.56 27.42
CA ASP A 554 8.33 -34.15 26.11
C ASP A 554 8.66 -33.07 25.05
N SER A 555 8.03 -31.89 25.15
CA SER A 555 8.36 -30.74 24.28
C SER A 555 9.70 -30.09 24.61
N HIS A 556 10.31 -30.36 25.77
CA HIS A 556 11.55 -29.70 26.19
C HIS A 556 12.72 -30.10 25.28
N GLU A 557 12.79 -31.35 24.85
CA GLU A 557 13.83 -31.85 23.94
C GLU A 557 13.79 -31.09 22.60
N PHE A 558 12.61 -30.96 22.00
CA PHE A 558 12.43 -30.21 20.75
C PHE A 558 12.77 -28.71 20.88
N LEU A 559 12.36 -28.08 21.99
CA LEU A 559 12.68 -26.67 22.27
C LEU A 559 14.19 -26.45 22.45
N LEU A 560 14.91 -27.40 23.07
CA LEU A 560 16.33 -27.32 23.40
C LEU A 560 17.28 -27.96 22.37
N ALA A 561 16.76 -28.67 21.36
CA ALA A 561 17.55 -29.38 20.35
C ALA A 561 18.72 -28.56 19.77
N PRO A 562 19.84 -29.18 19.36
CA PRO A 562 20.93 -28.46 18.68
C PRO A 562 20.45 -27.83 17.36
N VAL A 563 21.15 -26.81 16.89
CA VAL A 563 20.86 -26.16 15.59
C VAL A 563 21.86 -26.66 14.54
N SER A 564 21.36 -27.25 13.46
CA SER A 564 22.17 -27.73 12.34
C SER A 564 22.53 -26.61 11.35
N ASP A 565 23.56 -26.82 10.53
CA ASP A 565 23.88 -25.88 9.43
C ASP A 565 22.79 -25.86 8.37
N ASP A 566 22.14 -27.00 8.12
CA ASP A 566 21.02 -27.10 7.18
C ASP A 566 19.75 -26.43 7.71
N ASP A 567 19.51 -26.34 9.02
CA ASP A 567 18.45 -25.48 9.59
C ASP A 567 18.73 -24.01 9.34
N ILE A 568 19.96 -23.56 9.61
CA ILE A 568 20.38 -22.17 9.40
C ILE A 568 20.24 -21.80 7.91
N LYS A 569 20.67 -22.69 7.02
CA LYS A 569 20.57 -22.57 5.57
C LYS A 569 19.11 -22.60 5.10
N ARG A 570 18.29 -23.55 5.55
CA ARG A 570 16.84 -23.66 5.28
C ARG A 570 16.11 -22.37 5.68
N VAL A 571 16.35 -21.88 6.90
CA VAL A 571 15.76 -20.65 7.41
C VAL A 571 16.20 -19.44 6.56
N LEU A 572 17.50 -19.25 6.32
CA LEU A 572 18.01 -18.14 5.49
C LEU A 572 17.46 -18.20 4.05
N PHE A 573 17.49 -19.36 3.40
CA PHE A 573 17.06 -19.51 2.01
C PHE A 573 15.55 -19.30 1.84
N SER A 574 14.76 -19.56 2.88
CA SER A 574 13.32 -19.24 2.92
C SER A 574 12.97 -17.74 3.02
N MET A 575 13.93 -16.88 3.38
CA MET A 575 13.69 -15.43 3.51
C MET A 575 13.68 -14.75 2.13
N ASP A 576 12.70 -13.88 1.85
CA ASP A 576 12.68 -13.10 0.59
C ASP A 576 13.93 -12.23 0.40
N ASP A 577 14.47 -12.23 -0.82
CA ASP A 577 15.72 -11.57 -1.23
C ASP A 577 15.66 -10.02 -1.19
N ASN A 578 14.44 -9.45 -1.16
CA ASN A 578 14.21 -8.01 -1.29
C ASN A 578 13.78 -7.35 0.04
N LYS A 579 13.79 -8.08 1.16
CA LYS A 579 13.54 -7.52 2.50
C LYS A 579 14.55 -6.42 2.86
N ALA A 580 14.16 -5.54 3.80
CA ALA A 580 15.05 -4.48 4.27
C ALA A 580 16.22 -5.07 5.11
N PRO A 581 17.46 -4.62 4.89
CA PRO A 581 18.61 -4.96 5.72
C PRO A 581 18.51 -4.31 7.11
N GLY A 582 19.41 -4.68 8.02
CA GLY A 582 19.58 -3.97 9.29
C GLY A 582 20.59 -2.82 9.17
N PRO A 583 21.10 -2.30 10.31
CA PRO A 583 22.27 -1.41 10.35
C PRO A 583 23.56 -2.05 9.82
N ASP A 584 23.63 -3.38 9.68
CA ASP A 584 24.66 -4.06 8.91
C ASP A 584 24.66 -3.63 7.42
N GLY A 585 23.49 -3.30 6.86
CA GLY A 585 23.27 -2.97 5.46
C GLY A 585 23.16 -4.18 4.52
N TYR A 586 23.29 -5.42 5.00
CA TYR A 586 23.30 -6.62 4.17
C TYR A 586 21.91 -7.25 4.02
N THR A 587 21.57 -7.72 2.82
CA THR A 587 20.30 -8.42 2.56
C THR A 587 20.48 -9.93 2.64
N SER A 588 19.37 -10.66 2.80
CA SER A 588 19.32 -12.13 2.64
C SER A 588 19.96 -12.59 1.31
N ALA A 589 19.74 -11.85 0.23
CA ALA A 589 20.31 -12.12 -1.08
C ALA A 589 21.86 -12.12 -1.10
N PHE A 590 22.52 -11.29 -0.29
CA PHE A 590 23.98 -11.32 -0.14
C PHE A 590 24.43 -12.71 0.35
N PHE A 591 23.97 -13.12 1.54
CA PHE A 591 24.38 -14.37 2.18
C PHE A 591 24.02 -15.61 1.34
N LYS A 592 22.89 -15.61 0.62
CA LYS A 592 22.54 -16.70 -0.31
C LYS A 592 23.49 -16.79 -1.50
N LYS A 593 23.93 -15.65 -2.05
CA LYS A 593 24.78 -15.60 -3.25
C LYS A 593 26.27 -15.82 -2.93
N SER A 594 26.72 -15.46 -1.74
CA SER A 594 28.09 -15.72 -1.25
C SER A 594 28.20 -16.94 -0.31
N TRP A 595 27.18 -17.81 -0.27
CA TRP A 595 27.08 -18.91 0.71
C TRP A 595 28.28 -19.85 0.73
N SER A 596 28.91 -20.11 -0.43
CA SER A 596 30.11 -20.95 -0.54
C SER A 596 31.35 -20.39 0.17
N ILE A 597 31.35 -19.09 0.51
CA ILE A 597 32.47 -18.41 1.19
C ILE A 597 32.03 -18.00 2.61
N VAL A 598 30.86 -17.36 2.73
CA VAL A 598 30.37 -16.74 3.97
C VAL A 598 29.62 -17.74 4.85
N GLY A 599 29.12 -18.86 4.30
CA GLY A 599 28.21 -19.78 4.98
C GLY A 599 28.78 -20.43 6.24
N GLY A 600 30.08 -20.77 6.25
CA GLY A 600 30.76 -21.37 7.41
C GLY A 600 30.75 -20.43 8.63
N ASP A 601 31.38 -19.26 8.48
CA ASP A 601 31.40 -18.22 9.52
C ASP A 601 29.99 -17.78 9.95
N PHE A 602 29.03 -17.74 9.01
CA PHE A 602 27.63 -17.41 9.30
C PHE A 602 26.94 -18.47 10.17
N CYS A 603 27.15 -19.76 9.90
CA CYS A 603 26.59 -20.82 10.72
C CYS A 603 27.26 -20.93 12.09
N LEU A 604 28.59 -20.80 12.14
CA LEU A 604 29.35 -20.76 13.40
C LEU A 604 28.88 -19.63 14.30
N ALA A 605 28.72 -18.40 13.77
CA ALA A 605 28.21 -17.26 14.54
C ALA A 605 26.78 -17.43 15.08
N ILE A 606 25.95 -18.26 14.45
CA ILE A 606 24.59 -18.56 14.93
C ILE A 606 24.62 -19.69 15.97
N LYS A 607 25.40 -20.75 15.73
CA LYS A 607 25.64 -21.82 16.71
C LYS A 607 26.27 -21.29 18.00
N ASP A 608 27.19 -20.34 17.91
CA ASP A 608 27.82 -19.60 19.00
C ASP A 608 26.78 -18.95 19.94
N PHE A 609 25.74 -18.31 19.39
CA PHE A 609 24.61 -17.79 20.18
C PHE A 609 23.84 -18.91 20.92
N PHE A 610 23.47 -20.00 20.23
CA PHE A 610 22.71 -21.09 20.86
C PHE A 610 23.55 -21.86 21.92
N ALA A 611 24.87 -21.97 21.72
CA ALA A 611 25.80 -22.64 22.62
C ALA A 611 26.18 -21.79 23.84
N SER A 612 26.50 -20.50 23.66
CA SER A 612 26.82 -19.60 24.78
C SER A 612 25.57 -19.13 25.52
N GLY A 613 24.55 -18.67 24.79
CA GLY A 613 23.42 -17.91 25.31
C GLY A 613 23.64 -16.39 25.24
N GLU A 614 24.82 -15.93 24.86
CA GLU A 614 25.15 -14.50 24.75
C GLU A 614 24.99 -13.99 23.31
N MET A 615 24.64 -12.72 23.17
CA MET A 615 24.49 -12.07 21.86
C MET A 615 25.34 -10.80 21.74
N LEU A 616 26.16 -10.73 20.69
CA LEU A 616 26.97 -9.56 20.39
C LEU A 616 26.08 -8.34 20.06
N LYS A 617 26.30 -7.21 20.74
CA LYS A 617 25.46 -5.98 20.64
C LYS A 617 25.22 -5.53 19.19
N GLN A 618 26.22 -5.66 18.32
CA GLN A 618 26.19 -5.34 16.90
C GLN A 618 25.14 -6.17 16.12
N ILE A 619 24.87 -7.42 16.53
CA ILE A 619 23.90 -8.31 15.89
C ILE A 619 22.47 -7.87 16.23
N ASN A 620 22.19 -7.54 17.50
CA ASN A 620 20.84 -7.22 17.97
C ASN A 620 20.40 -5.76 17.66
N HIS A 621 21.35 -4.87 17.33
CA HIS A 621 21.06 -3.49 16.96
C HIS A 621 20.12 -3.39 15.75
N SER A 622 19.11 -2.52 15.84
CA SER A 622 17.98 -2.44 14.92
C SER A 622 17.66 -0.99 14.53
N ILE A 623 17.41 -0.72 13.25
CA ILE A 623 16.98 0.61 12.80
C ILE A 623 15.45 0.72 12.91
N ILE A 624 14.92 1.72 13.61
CA ILE A 624 13.49 2.05 13.60
C ILE A 624 13.18 2.81 12.30
N ALA A 625 12.48 2.17 11.37
CA ALA A 625 11.93 2.82 10.18
C ALA A 625 10.49 3.29 10.44
N LEU A 626 10.22 4.57 10.20
CA LEU A 626 8.91 5.17 10.45
C LEU A 626 7.94 4.88 9.30
N VAL A 627 6.70 4.50 9.65
CA VAL A 627 5.60 4.33 8.69
C VAL A 627 4.37 5.07 9.19
N PRO A 628 3.79 6.03 8.45
CA PRO A 628 2.61 6.76 8.89
C PRO A 628 1.36 5.86 8.96
N LYS A 629 0.49 6.10 9.94
CA LYS A 629 -0.80 5.38 10.12
C LYS A 629 -1.93 5.91 9.23
N SER A 630 -1.86 7.19 8.88
CA SER A 630 -2.85 7.97 8.13
C SER A 630 -2.15 8.83 7.07
N VAL A 631 -2.90 9.52 6.22
CA VAL A 631 -2.34 10.47 5.24
C VAL A 631 -1.91 11.78 5.91
N SER A 632 -2.62 12.21 6.95
CA SER A 632 -2.38 13.41 7.76
C SER A 632 -1.73 13.05 9.11
N ALA A 633 -0.49 12.56 9.06
CA ALA A 633 0.26 12.11 10.24
C ALA A 633 1.09 13.26 10.86
N ASN A 634 0.45 14.05 11.71
CA ASN A 634 0.98 15.32 12.23
C ASN A 634 1.86 15.18 13.49
N SER A 635 1.72 14.09 14.27
CA SER A 635 2.47 13.86 15.52
C SER A 635 3.36 12.63 15.47
N ALA A 636 4.39 12.56 16.34
CA ALA A 636 5.25 11.37 16.43
C ALA A 636 4.46 10.08 16.80
N ALA A 637 3.34 10.23 17.51
CA ALA A 637 2.43 9.16 17.86
C ALA A 637 1.70 8.55 16.64
N ASP A 638 1.54 9.28 15.54
CA ASP A 638 0.85 8.86 14.31
C ASP A 638 1.69 7.93 13.42
N TYR A 639 2.94 7.67 13.81
CA TYR A 639 3.84 6.74 13.11
C TYR A 639 3.89 5.38 13.84
N ARG A 640 4.19 4.33 13.07
CA ARG A 640 4.54 2.98 13.54
C ARG A 640 6.06 2.79 13.46
N PRO A 641 6.72 2.35 14.54
CA PRO A 641 8.14 2.00 14.51
C PRO A 641 8.34 0.58 13.95
N ILE A 642 8.92 0.44 12.76
CA ILE A 642 9.24 -0.87 12.18
C ILE A 642 10.72 -1.19 12.39
N SER A 643 11.02 -2.24 13.16
CA SER A 643 12.39 -2.64 13.54
C SER A 643 13.11 -3.38 12.40
N CYS A 644 13.91 -2.65 11.63
CA CYS A 644 14.83 -3.21 10.64
C CYS A 644 16.06 -3.83 11.33
N CYS A 645 15.93 -5.10 11.73
CA CYS A 645 16.99 -5.89 12.36
C CYS A 645 17.99 -6.46 11.33
N ASN A 646 19.20 -6.85 11.76
CA ASN A 646 20.21 -7.50 10.91
C ASN A 646 19.77 -8.91 10.44
N VAL A 647 20.41 -9.44 9.37
CA VAL A 647 20.03 -10.77 8.82
C VAL A 647 20.38 -11.91 9.77
N THR A 648 21.56 -11.88 10.40
CA THR A 648 21.99 -12.89 11.38
C THR A 648 21.00 -13.01 12.53
N TYR A 649 20.56 -11.87 13.09
CA TYR A 649 19.51 -11.85 14.12
C TYR A 649 18.18 -12.41 13.60
N LYS A 650 17.74 -12.04 12.39
CA LYS A 650 16.49 -12.55 11.81
C LYS A 650 16.48 -14.06 11.64
N VAL A 651 17.63 -14.70 11.40
CA VAL A 651 17.75 -16.17 11.36
C VAL A 651 17.66 -16.77 12.77
N ILE A 652 18.37 -16.22 13.76
CA ILE A 652 18.30 -16.63 15.18
C ILE A 652 16.85 -16.54 15.70
N SER A 653 16.22 -15.36 15.55
CA SER A 653 14.84 -15.10 15.93
C SER A 653 13.86 -16.05 15.22
N LYS A 654 14.03 -16.29 13.91
CA LYS A 654 13.16 -17.21 13.18
C LYS A 654 13.35 -18.67 13.62
N LEU A 655 14.56 -19.13 13.97
CA LEU A 655 14.78 -20.47 14.53
C LEU A 655 14.05 -20.65 15.87
N LEU A 656 14.15 -19.67 16.78
CA LEU A 656 13.39 -19.67 18.03
C LEU A 656 11.87 -19.62 17.78
N ALA A 657 11.42 -18.82 16.81
CA ALA A 657 10.01 -18.69 16.45
C ALA A 657 9.42 -19.95 15.80
N GLU A 658 10.18 -20.69 14.98
CA GLU A 658 9.76 -21.97 14.41
C GLU A 658 9.58 -23.04 15.51
N ARG A 659 10.46 -23.07 16.51
CA ARG A 659 10.30 -23.95 17.69
C ARG A 659 9.09 -23.57 18.53
N LEU A 660 8.95 -22.28 18.82
CA LEU A 660 7.85 -21.74 19.63
C LEU A 660 6.48 -21.97 18.98
N ALA A 661 6.38 -21.81 17.65
CA ALA A 661 5.14 -22.01 16.90
C ALA A 661 4.61 -23.46 16.96
N HIS A 662 5.46 -24.45 17.23
CA HIS A 662 5.06 -25.84 17.35
C HIS A 662 4.24 -26.11 18.62
N VAL A 663 4.63 -25.54 19.76
CA VAL A 663 3.98 -25.77 21.07
C VAL A 663 2.81 -24.83 21.36
N LEU A 664 2.74 -23.67 20.69
CA LEU A 664 1.74 -22.65 21.03
C LEU A 664 0.30 -23.00 20.64
N ASN A 665 0.07 -23.99 19.75
CA ASN A 665 -1.30 -24.35 19.40
C ASN A 665 -2.07 -25.00 20.57
N ASP A 666 -1.36 -25.67 21.49
CA ASP A 666 -1.94 -26.37 22.65
C ASP A 666 -2.04 -25.46 23.89
N ILE A 667 -1.19 -24.42 23.95
CA ILE A 667 -1.11 -23.44 25.05
C ILE A 667 -2.11 -22.29 24.87
N ILE A 668 -2.28 -21.80 23.64
CA ILE A 668 -3.04 -20.57 23.36
C ILE A 668 -4.54 -20.87 23.14
N SER A 669 -5.39 -20.22 23.93
CA SER A 669 -6.85 -20.29 23.89
C SER A 669 -7.45 -20.28 22.47
N PRO A 670 -8.44 -21.14 22.14
CA PRO A 670 -9.16 -21.11 20.87
C PRO A 670 -9.92 -19.82 20.55
N SER A 671 -10.01 -18.86 21.49
CA SER A 671 -10.52 -17.50 21.23
C SER A 671 -9.51 -16.58 20.55
N GLN A 672 -8.21 -16.93 20.52
CA GLN A 672 -7.14 -16.16 19.88
C GLN A 672 -6.79 -16.76 18.51
N ASN A 673 -7.11 -16.02 17.44
CA ASN A 673 -6.96 -16.50 16.05
C ASN A 673 -5.77 -15.89 15.27
N ALA A 674 -4.95 -15.03 15.90
CA ALA A 674 -3.79 -14.44 15.22
C ALA A 674 -2.54 -15.33 15.27
N PHE A 675 -1.71 -15.20 14.22
CA PHE A 675 -0.36 -15.76 14.04
C PHE A 675 -0.18 -17.28 14.09
N LEU A 676 -1.13 -18.05 14.63
CA LEU A 676 -1.04 -19.51 14.73
C LEU A 676 -1.53 -20.21 13.45
N CYS A 677 -0.90 -21.34 13.12
CA CYS A 677 -1.24 -22.12 11.93
C CYS A 677 -2.63 -22.77 12.09
N GLY A 678 -3.38 -22.89 10.98
CA GLY A 678 -4.73 -23.47 10.95
C GLY A 678 -5.85 -22.52 11.39
N ARG A 679 -5.58 -21.56 12.29
CA ARG A 679 -6.60 -20.62 12.80
C ARG A 679 -6.94 -19.55 11.76
N LEU A 680 -8.25 -19.32 11.54
CA LEU A 680 -8.73 -18.40 10.50
C LEU A 680 -9.31 -17.11 11.09
N MET A 681 -8.85 -15.96 10.56
CA MET A 681 -9.40 -14.65 10.91
C MET A 681 -10.89 -14.50 10.56
N ALA A 682 -11.34 -15.20 9.51
CA ALA A 682 -12.74 -15.22 9.07
C ALA A 682 -13.69 -15.82 10.12
N ASP A 683 -13.22 -16.73 10.98
CA ASP A 683 -14.09 -17.41 11.95
C ASP A 683 -14.54 -16.47 13.07
N ASN A 684 -13.64 -15.62 13.59
CA ASN A 684 -14.01 -14.57 14.56
C ASN A 684 -14.99 -13.56 13.95
N ILE A 685 -14.80 -13.20 12.68
CA ILE A 685 -15.69 -12.28 11.95
C ILE A 685 -17.08 -12.92 11.76
N ASN A 686 -17.14 -14.17 11.32
CA ASN A 686 -18.40 -14.90 11.13
C ASN A 686 -19.16 -15.11 12.46
N LEU A 687 -18.44 -15.49 13.52
CA LEU A 687 -19.01 -15.70 14.85
C LEU A 687 -19.57 -14.40 15.43
N MET A 688 -18.81 -13.31 15.38
CA MET A 688 -19.28 -12.00 15.83
C MET A 688 -20.47 -11.50 15.00
N GLN A 689 -20.47 -11.75 13.69
CA GLN A 689 -21.57 -11.40 12.79
C GLN A 689 -22.87 -12.18 13.09
N GLU A 690 -22.80 -13.41 13.62
CA GLU A 690 -23.98 -14.11 14.15
C GLU A 690 -24.45 -13.55 15.51
N MET A 691 -23.51 -13.20 16.41
CA MET A 691 -23.83 -12.65 17.74
C MET A 691 -24.51 -11.27 17.67
N LEU A 692 -23.95 -10.34 16.87
CA LEU A 692 -24.48 -8.98 16.70
C LEU A 692 -25.90 -8.94 16.12
N ARG A 693 -26.34 -10.01 15.47
CA ARG A 693 -27.57 -10.07 14.69
C ARG A 693 -28.87 -9.82 15.48
N SER A 694 -28.82 -9.89 16.81
CA SER A 694 -29.96 -9.52 17.68
C SER A 694 -29.88 -8.10 18.25
N TYR A 695 -28.85 -7.30 17.96
CA TYR A 695 -28.68 -5.99 18.59
C TYR A 695 -29.68 -4.95 18.08
N GLY A 696 -30.02 -5.00 16.78
CA GLY A 696 -31.05 -4.14 16.18
C GLY A 696 -32.50 -4.54 16.48
N LYS A 697 -32.80 -5.13 17.65
CA LYS A 697 -34.15 -5.58 18.05
C LYS A 697 -34.58 -4.92 19.36
N LYS A 698 -35.77 -4.29 19.37
CA LYS A 698 -36.30 -3.55 20.53
C LYS A 698 -36.64 -4.41 21.76
N ARG A 699 -36.91 -5.72 21.61
CA ARG A 699 -37.26 -6.64 22.70
C ARG A 699 -36.32 -7.85 22.70
N VAL A 700 -35.19 -7.75 23.41
CA VAL A 700 -34.18 -8.80 23.60
C VAL A 700 -33.57 -8.68 25.00
N SER A 701 -33.02 -9.76 25.55
CA SER A 701 -32.33 -9.69 26.86
C SER A 701 -31.07 -8.80 26.81
N PRO A 702 -30.72 -8.11 27.91
CA PRO A 702 -29.55 -7.24 28.01
C PRO A 702 -28.27 -7.94 27.57
N ARG A 703 -27.48 -7.28 26.72
CA ARG A 703 -26.19 -7.78 26.23
C ARG A 703 -25.32 -6.62 25.74
N CYS A 704 -24.01 -6.80 25.81
CA CYS A 704 -23.08 -5.86 25.19
C CYS A 704 -21.89 -6.57 24.55
N THR A 705 -21.25 -5.86 23.62
CA THR A 705 -19.92 -6.18 23.11
C THR A 705 -19.03 -5.00 23.42
N ILE A 706 -17.87 -5.26 24.05
CA ILE A 706 -16.90 -4.23 24.38
C ILE A 706 -15.71 -4.41 23.44
N LYS A 707 -15.44 -3.43 22.58
CA LYS A 707 -14.21 -3.38 21.77
C LYS A 707 -13.13 -2.65 22.55
N ILE A 708 -11.97 -3.30 22.73
CA ILE A 708 -10.79 -2.75 23.39
C ILE A 708 -9.75 -2.31 22.34
N ASP A 709 -9.11 -1.16 22.58
CA ASP A 709 -7.92 -0.68 21.86
C ASP A 709 -6.78 -0.47 22.88
N PHE A 710 -5.58 -0.99 22.63
CA PHE A 710 -4.43 -0.85 23.52
C PHE A 710 -3.46 0.23 23.03
N ARG A 711 -2.99 1.09 23.94
CA ARG A 711 -2.02 2.15 23.63
C ARG A 711 -0.65 1.55 23.31
N LYS A 712 -0.33 1.45 22.01
CA LYS A 712 0.98 0.99 21.49
C LYS A 712 1.34 -0.40 22.06
N ALA A 713 0.44 -1.37 21.89
CA ALA A 713 0.50 -2.68 22.57
C ALA A 713 1.85 -3.40 22.44
N PHE A 714 2.35 -3.59 21.21
CA PHE A 714 3.67 -4.20 20.97
C PHE A 714 4.81 -3.43 21.64
N ASP A 715 4.72 -2.10 21.73
CA ASP A 715 5.80 -1.24 22.18
C ASP A 715 5.87 -1.10 23.72
N THR A 716 4.92 -1.68 24.48
CA THR A 716 4.72 -1.40 25.92
C THR A 716 4.75 -2.60 26.86
N VAL A 717 4.77 -3.84 26.34
CA VAL A 717 4.88 -5.08 27.14
C VAL A 717 6.16 -5.06 27.99
N GLN A 718 6.05 -5.26 29.31
CA GLN A 718 7.21 -5.28 30.20
C GLN A 718 7.94 -6.64 30.20
N TRP A 719 9.27 -6.59 30.26
CA TRP A 719 10.13 -7.78 30.10
C TRP A 719 10.18 -8.68 31.33
N SER A 720 9.98 -8.12 32.53
CA SER A 720 9.75 -8.86 33.78
C SER A 720 8.60 -9.86 33.61
N PHE A 721 7.40 -9.33 33.39
CA PHE A 721 6.17 -10.09 33.17
C PHE A 721 6.32 -11.16 32.08
N LEU A 722 6.92 -10.83 30.94
CA LEU A 722 7.11 -11.80 29.84
C LEU A 722 8.00 -12.97 30.26
N ARG A 723 9.15 -12.71 30.90
CA ARG A 723 10.08 -13.74 31.37
C ARG A 723 9.43 -14.63 32.43
N ASP A 724 8.77 -14.00 33.40
CA ASP A 724 8.18 -14.70 34.53
C ASP A 724 6.98 -15.56 34.07
N LEU A 725 6.17 -15.05 33.13
CA LEU A 725 5.11 -15.81 32.46
C LEU A 725 5.63 -17.00 31.64
N LEU A 726 6.75 -16.85 30.92
CA LEU A 726 7.38 -17.96 30.19
C LEU A 726 7.84 -19.07 31.16
N HIS A 727 8.39 -18.72 32.32
CA HIS A 727 8.73 -19.71 33.34
C HIS A 727 7.49 -20.41 33.93
N LEU A 728 6.42 -19.67 34.27
CA LEU A 728 5.18 -20.25 34.81
C LEU A 728 4.43 -21.13 33.80
N LEU A 729 4.58 -20.88 32.49
CA LEU A 729 4.05 -21.74 31.42
C LEU A 729 4.87 -23.03 31.18
N GLY A 730 5.96 -23.24 31.93
CA GLY A 730 6.79 -24.44 31.85
C GLY A 730 7.84 -24.42 30.74
N PHE A 731 8.17 -23.27 30.14
CA PHE A 731 9.27 -23.24 29.16
C PHE A 731 10.61 -23.58 29.83
N PRO A 732 11.50 -24.37 29.18
CA PRO A 732 12.81 -24.70 29.72
C PRO A 732 13.63 -23.44 30.02
N ALA A 733 14.25 -23.34 31.20
CA ALA A 733 14.95 -22.11 31.62
C ALA A 733 16.03 -21.64 30.63
N ARG A 734 16.73 -22.56 29.95
CA ARG A 734 17.68 -22.24 28.88
C ARG A 734 17.01 -21.69 27.62
N PHE A 735 15.81 -22.14 27.27
CA PHE A 735 15.03 -21.58 26.17
C PHE A 735 14.52 -20.17 26.51
N VAL A 736 14.01 -19.97 27.73
CA VAL A 736 13.61 -18.64 28.23
C VAL A 736 14.80 -17.68 28.21
N HIS A 737 15.99 -18.12 28.65
CA HIS A 737 17.21 -17.32 28.57
C HIS A 737 17.54 -16.89 27.13
N LEU A 738 17.52 -17.80 26.15
CA LEU A 738 17.76 -17.46 24.74
C LEU A 738 16.74 -16.45 24.19
N VAL A 739 15.45 -16.63 24.51
CA VAL A 739 14.36 -15.73 24.13
C VAL A 739 14.54 -14.34 24.76
N MET A 740 14.77 -14.26 26.07
CA MET A 740 14.96 -12.99 26.77
C MET A 740 16.24 -12.29 26.33
N LYS A 741 17.33 -13.00 26.06
CA LYS A 741 18.56 -12.42 25.48
C LYS A 741 18.32 -11.75 24.12
N CYS A 742 17.45 -12.30 23.28
CA CYS A 742 17.03 -11.64 22.04
C CYS A 742 16.26 -10.32 22.30
N VAL A 743 15.45 -10.27 23.36
CA VAL A 743 14.60 -9.11 23.69
C VAL A 743 15.36 -8.05 24.49
N GLU A 744 15.92 -8.41 25.65
CA GLU A 744 16.50 -7.52 26.66
C GLU A 744 17.77 -6.77 26.18
N THR A 745 18.50 -7.35 25.21
CA THR A 745 19.72 -6.74 24.64
C THR A 745 19.48 -5.90 23.38
N ALA A 746 18.21 -5.66 23.01
CA ALA A 746 17.87 -4.89 21.82
C ALA A 746 18.24 -3.40 21.96
N SER A 747 18.83 -2.83 20.90
CA SER A 747 19.19 -1.42 20.82
C SER A 747 18.74 -0.80 19.50
N PHE A 748 18.45 0.50 19.52
CA PHE A 748 17.72 1.18 18.47
C PHE A 748 18.36 2.51 18.06
N SER A 749 18.22 2.84 16.77
CA SER A 749 18.45 4.18 16.20
C SER A 749 17.30 4.51 15.26
N VAL A 750 16.81 5.75 15.27
CA VAL A 750 15.62 6.15 14.49
C VAL A 750 16.03 6.64 13.11
N CYS A 751 15.38 6.15 12.05
CA CYS A 751 15.63 6.58 10.68
C CYS A 751 14.54 7.54 10.19
N VAL A 752 14.92 8.81 10.03
CA VAL A 752 14.07 9.87 9.48
C VAL A 752 14.68 10.35 8.16
N ASN A 753 13.88 10.37 7.08
CA ASN A 753 14.24 10.74 5.70
C ASN A 753 15.47 10.04 5.06
N GLY A 754 16.14 9.13 5.78
CA GLY A 754 17.31 8.36 5.33
C GLY A 754 18.54 8.51 6.23
N ASN A 755 18.54 9.53 7.09
CA ASN A 755 19.53 9.78 8.14
C ASN A 755 19.19 8.93 9.38
N LEU A 756 20.14 8.79 10.32
CA LEU A 756 19.91 8.17 11.63
C LEU A 756 20.03 9.20 12.74
N PHE A 757 19.13 9.09 13.73
CA PHE A 757 19.06 9.92 14.91
C PHE A 757 19.06 9.04 16.17
N ASP A 758 19.90 9.43 17.14
CA ASP A 758 20.19 8.78 18.42
C ASP A 758 20.63 7.30 18.37
N PHE A 759 21.14 6.85 19.52
CA PHE A 759 21.32 5.44 19.85
C PHE A 759 20.83 5.22 21.28
N PHE A 760 19.94 4.25 21.50
CA PHE A 760 19.45 3.90 22.83
C PHE A 760 19.20 2.39 22.97
N GLN A 761 19.24 1.88 24.19
CA GLN A 761 18.84 0.50 24.51
C GLN A 761 17.34 0.48 24.87
N GLY A 762 16.63 -0.58 24.47
CA GLY A 762 15.28 -0.82 24.96
C GLY A 762 15.25 -1.19 26.45
N LYS A 763 14.08 -1.05 27.07
CA LYS A 763 13.75 -1.58 28.39
C LYS A 763 12.34 -2.21 28.46
N CYS A 764 11.50 -1.98 27.46
CA CYS A 764 10.24 -2.69 27.28
C CYS A 764 9.87 -2.84 25.80
N GLY A 765 8.76 -3.54 25.54
CA GLY A 765 8.21 -3.79 24.21
C GLY A 765 8.81 -5.00 23.48
N VAL A 766 8.12 -5.46 22.44
CA VAL A 766 8.52 -6.52 21.51
C VAL A 766 8.50 -5.97 20.08
N ARG A 767 9.59 -6.20 19.34
CA ARG A 767 9.88 -5.50 18.07
C ARG A 767 8.86 -5.75 16.97
N GLN A 768 8.31 -4.69 16.38
CA GLN A 768 7.44 -4.80 15.20
C GLN A 768 8.27 -5.14 13.95
N GLY A 769 8.00 -6.30 13.32
CA GLY A 769 8.73 -6.79 12.14
C GLY A 769 9.81 -7.85 12.43
N ASP A 770 9.95 -8.24 13.69
CA ASP A 770 10.79 -9.35 14.18
C ASP A 770 9.97 -10.67 14.17
N PRO A 771 10.47 -11.80 13.62
CA PRO A 771 9.73 -13.07 13.57
C PRO A 771 9.24 -13.63 14.91
N LEU A 772 9.94 -13.35 16.01
CA LEU A 772 9.64 -13.90 17.34
C LEU A 772 8.55 -13.12 18.09
N SER A 773 8.51 -11.79 17.93
CA SER A 773 7.61 -10.89 18.67
C SER A 773 6.11 -11.21 18.60
N PRO A 774 5.52 -11.65 17.45
CA PRO A 774 4.09 -11.96 17.38
C PRO A 774 3.70 -13.13 18.30
N TYR A 775 4.59 -14.11 18.44
CA TYR A 775 4.39 -15.27 19.30
C TYR A 775 4.52 -14.90 20.78
N LEU A 776 5.52 -14.09 21.14
CA LEU A 776 5.65 -13.53 22.50
C LEU A 776 4.45 -12.67 22.88
N PHE A 777 3.90 -11.89 21.94
CA PHE A 777 2.73 -11.05 22.19
C PHE A 777 1.46 -11.90 22.46
N ILE A 778 1.20 -12.97 21.70
CA ILE A 778 0.03 -13.82 22.00
C ILE A 778 0.19 -14.64 23.29
N ILE A 779 1.42 -14.94 23.73
CA ILE A 779 1.67 -15.50 25.07
C ILE A 779 1.23 -14.51 26.16
N CYS A 780 1.58 -13.22 26.04
CA CYS A 780 1.07 -12.18 26.95
C CYS A 780 -0.46 -12.12 26.95
N MET A 781 -1.10 -12.24 25.78
CA MET A 781 -2.57 -12.24 25.67
C MET A 781 -3.23 -13.55 26.15
N GLU A 782 -2.50 -14.65 26.27
CA GLU A 782 -3.01 -15.90 26.84
C GLU A 782 -3.20 -15.78 28.36
N TYR A 783 -2.32 -15.07 29.07
CA TYR A 783 -2.55 -14.76 30.49
C TYR A 783 -3.85 -13.97 30.71
N PHE A 784 -4.14 -12.98 29.84
CA PHE A 784 -5.44 -12.29 29.84
C PHE A 784 -6.61 -13.23 29.52
N SER A 785 -6.42 -14.15 28.56
CA SER A 785 -7.42 -15.15 28.20
C SER A 785 -7.73 -16.10 29.38
N ARG A 786 -6.74 -16.43 30.21
CA ARG A 786 -6.89 -17.22 31.46
C ARG A 786 -7.54 -16.41 32.58
N LEU A 787 -7.18 -15.13 32.78
CA LEU A 787 -7.88 -14.22 33.71
C LEU A 787 -9.39 -14.16 33.38
N LEU A 788 -9.73 -13.92 32.12
CA LEU A 788 -11.12 -13.88 31.64
C LEU A 788 -11.86 -15.23 31.72
N LYS A 789 -11.15 -16.35 31.63
CA LYS A 789 -11.73 -17.68 31.83
C LYS A 789 -12.02 -17.92 33.32
N SER A 790 -11.09 -17.56 34.20
CA SER A 790 -11.25 -17.68 35.65
C SER A 790 -12.41 -16.81 36.18
N SER A 791 -12.53 -15.56 35.72
CA SER A 791 -13.61 -14.67 36.17
C SER A 791 -15.00 -15.14 35.73
N THR A 792 -15.12 -15.90 34.64
CA THR A 792 -16.41 -16.49 34.22
C THR A 792 -16.95 -17.59 35.15
N GLN A 793 -16.17 -18.02 36.15
CA GLN A 793 -16.63 -18.96 37.18
C GLN A 793 -17.27 -18.26 38.40
N GLN A 794 -17.23 -16.92 38.45
CA GLN A 794 -17.89 -16.15 39.50
C GLN A 794 -19.41 -16.17 39.29
N SER A 795 -20.18 -16.35 40.36
CA SER A 795 -21.66 -16.40 40.37
C SER A 795 -22.31 -15.22 39.63
N ASP A 796 -21.67 -14.06 39.73
CA ASP A 796 -22.23 -12.79 39.31
C ASP A 796 -21.95 -12.51 37.82
N PHE A 797 -20.99 -13.23 37.22
CA PHE A 797 -20.66 -13.09 35.80
C PHE A 797 -21.69 -13.77 34.91
N ASN A 798 -22.44 -12.97 34.16
CA ASN A 798 -23.43 -13.45 33.20
C ASN A 798 -22.87 -13.40 31.76
N PHE A 799 -22.83 -14.56 31.10
CA PHE A 799 -22.40 -14.68 29.71
C PHE A 799 -23.30 -13.92 28.72
N HIS A 800 -22.72 -13.46 27.61
CA HIS A 800 -23.49 -13.01 26.46
C HIS A 800 -24.42 -14.15 25.95
N PRO A 801 -25.66 -13.87 25.51
CA PRO A 801 -26.58 -14.90 25.01
C PRO A 801 -25.99 -15.76 23.89
N LYS A 802 -26.13 -17.09 24.01
CA LYS A 802 -25.46 -18.12 23.19
C LYS A 802 -23.92 -18.22 23.34
N CYS A 803 -23.33 -17.76 24.45
CA CYS A 803 -21.91 -17.98 24.73
C CYS A 803 -21.62 -19.03 25.81
N GLN A 804 -22.48 -19.15 26.83
CA GLN A 804 -22.25 -19.94 28.05
C GLN A 804 -21.84 -21.40 27.78
N ALA A 805 -22.59 -22.13 26.95
CA ALA A 805 -22.33 -23.54 26.64
C ALA A 805 -20.99 -23.83 25.93
N LEU A 806 -20.25 -22.79 25.53
CA LEU A 806 -18.90 -22.88 24.94
C LEU A 806 -17.89 -21.96 25.64
N GLY A 807 -18.23 -21.37 26.80
CA GLY A 807 -17.33 -20.52 27.59
C GLY A 807 -16.90 -19.20 26.93
N ILE A 808 -17.61 -18.71 25.92
CA ILE A 808 -17.13 -17.61 25.06
C ILE A 808 -17.29 -16.23 25.73
N SER A 809 -16.32 -15.82 26.54
CA SER A 809 -16.25 -14.48 27.15
C SER A 809 -15.56 -13.43 26.27
N HIS A 810 -14.76 -13.85 25.29
CA HIS A 810 -13.96 -12.95 24.44
C HIS A 810 -13.59 -13.58 23.09
N LEU A 811 -13.26 -12.72 22.11
CA LEU A 811 -12.64 -13.05 20.83
C LEU A 811 -11.43 -12.13 20.62
N GLY A 812 -10.25 -12.72 20.39
CA GLY A 812 -8.99 -12.01 20.19
C GLY A 812 -8.40 -12.24 18.81
N PHE A 813 -7.83 -11.19 18.22
CA PHE A 813 -6.95 -11.30 17.07
C PHE A 813 -5.77 -10.34 17.25
N ALA A 814 -4.68 -10.86 17.82
CA ALA A 814 -3.57 -10.08 18.34
C ALA A 814 -4.09 -9.05 19.37
N ASP A 815 -3.97 -7.75 19.07
CA ASP A 815 -4.39 -6.61 19.88
C ASP A 815 -5.85 -6.15 19.64
N ASP A 816 -6.51 -6.57 18.54
CA ASP A 816 -7.94 -6.32 18.30
C ASP A 816 -8.79 -7.32 19.14
N ILE A 817 -9.32 -6.88 20.29
CA ILE A 817 -10.12 -7.71 21.22
C ILE A 817 -11.57 -7.25 21.31
N LEU A 818 -12.50 -8.22 21.31
CA LEU A 818 -13.91 -8.05 21.63
C LEU A 818 -14.26 -8.87 22.89
N LEU A 819 -14.78 -8.23 23.93
CA LEU A 819 -15.33 -8.90 25.12
C LEU A 819 -16.86 -9.02 25.03
N LEU A 820 -17.41 -10.08 25.63
CA LEU A 820 -18.79 -10.54 25.41
C LEU A 820 -19.45 -10.98 26.73
N CYS A 821 -20.36 -10.14 27.24
CA CYS A 821 -21.16 -10.45 28.44
C CYS A 821 -22.64 -10.06 28.28
N ARG A 822 -23.44 -10.45 29.28
CA ARG A 822 -24.72 -9.81 29.57
C ARG A 822 -24.45 -8.38 30.02
N CYS A 823 -25.30 -7.44 29.62
CA CYS A 823 -25.12 -6.03 29.98
C CYS A 823 -25.81 -5.73 31.30
N ASP A 824 -25.09 -6.01 32.37
CA ASP A 824 -25.38 -5.65 33.75
C ASP A 824 -24.10 -5.17 34.44
N MET A 825 -24.24 -4.43 35.55
CA MET A 825 -23.09 -3.80 36.23
C MET A 825 -22.08 -4.82 36.73
N ALA A 826 -22.53 -5.96 37.27
CA ALA A 826 -21.63 -6.99 37.80
C ALA A 826 -20.75 -7.58 36.70
N SER A 827 -21.35 -8.07 35.61
CA SER A 827 -20.62 -8.70 34.51
C SER A 827 -19.67 -7.75 33.80
N VAL A 828 -20.02 -6.47 33.67
CA VAL A 828 -19.13 -5.47 33.07
C VAL A 828 -18.02 -5.05 34.04
N ASN A 829 -18.32 -4.83 35.32
CA ASN A 829 -17.32 -4.49 36.34
C ASN A 829 -16.26 -5.59 36.47
N ILE A 830 -16.67 -6.87 36.50
CA ILE A 830 -15.76 -8.02 36.54
C ILE A 830 -14.76 -8.00 35.36
N LEU A 831 -15.23 -7.70 34.15
CA LEU A 831 -14.36 -7.59 32.96
C LEU A 831 -13.40 -6.39 33.04
N LEU A 832 -13.86 -5.24 33.55
CA LEU A 832 -13.03 -4.05 33.75
C LEU A 832 -11.95 -4.30 34.83
N GLN A 833 -12.28 -5.02 35.90
CA GLN A 833 -11.32 -5.44 36.93
C GLN A 833 -10.25 -6.38 36.36
N GLN A 834 -10.61 -7.39 35.56
CA GLN A 834 -9.60 -8.25 34.91
C GLN A 834 -8.72 -7.47 33.92
N LEU A 835 -9.28 -6.47 33.25
CA LEU A 835 -8.54 -5.56 32.37
C LEU A 835 -7.51 -4.70 33.16
N THR A 836 -7.86 -4.19 34.33
CA THR A 836 -6.94 -3.46 35.23
C THR A 836 -5.82 -4.37 35.73
N ILE A 837 -6.15 -5.54 36.30
CA ILE A 837 -5.17 -6.54 36.79
C ILE A 837 -4.19 -6.95 35.67
N PHE A 838 -4.70 -7.12 34.44
CA PHE A 838 -3.86 -7.42 33.29
C PHE A 838 -2.93 -6.25 32.92
N GLY A 839 -3.39 -5.01 33.00
CA GLY A 839 -2.56 -3.82 32.77
C GLY A 839 -1.44 -3.65 33.82
N GLU A 840 -1.76 -3.87 35.10
CA GLU A 840 -0.80 -3.85 36.22
C GLU A 840 0.23 -4.98 36.13
N SER A 841 -0.16 -6.13 35.60
CA SER A 841 0.74 -7.27 35.36
C SER A 841 1.64 -7.05 34.14
N SER A 842 1.08 -6.65 32.99
CA SER A 842 1.78 -6.66 31.69
C SER A 842 2.39 -5.31 31.27
N GLY A 843 1.94 -4.21 31.87
CA GLY A 843 2.23 -2.84 31.46
C GLY A 843 1.40 -2.31 30.29
N LEU A 844 0.48 -3.11 29.72
CA LEU A 844 -0.41 -2.70 28.65
C LEU A 844 -1.48 -1.71 29.15
N VAL A 845 -1.59 -0.55 28.50
CA VAL A 845 -2.54 0.51 28.87
C VAL A 845 -3.70 0.57 27.88
N ILE A 846 -4.94 0.51 28.40
CA ILE A 846 -6.17 0.60 27.60
C ILE A 846 -6.35 2.03 27.07
N ASN A 847 -6.87 2.14 25.86
CA ASN A 847 -7.16 3.41 25.23
C ASN A 847 -8.66 3.70 25.28
N ALA A 848 -9.13 4.26 26.40
CA ALA A 848 -10.56 4.48 26.65
C ALA A 848 -11.28 5.23 25.50
N SER A 849 -10.66 6.28 24.96
CA SER A 849 -11.21 7.09 23.85
C SER A 849 -11.23 6.41 22.46
N LYS A 850 -10.69 5.19 22.32
CA LYS A 850 -10.86 4.34 21.13
C LYS A 850 -11.52 3.00 21.44
N SER A 851 -11.72 2.71 22.72
CA SER A 851 -12.51 1.58 23.20
C SER A 851 -13.99 1.98 23.19
N SER A 852 -14.85 1.03 22.87
CA SER A 852 -16.28 1.31 22.61
C SER A 852 -17.18 0.17 23.04
N ILE A 853 -18.36 0.50 23.57
CA ILE A 853 -19.37 -0.45 24.03
C ILE A 853 -20.59 -0.39 23.11
N PHE A 854 -20.96 -1.54 22.58
CA PHE A 854 -22.17 -1.73 21.78
C PHE A 854 -23.24 -2.39 22.65
N PHE A 855 -24.38 -1.73 22.83
CA PHE A 855 -25.47 -2.19 23.71
C PHE A 855 -26.64 -2.80 22.93
N ALA A 856 -27.38 -3.72 23.55
CA ALA A 856 -28.73 -4.10 23.09
C ALA A 856 -29.60 -4.68 24.21
N GLY A 857 -30.88 -4.29 24.24
CA GLY A 857 -31.84 -4.73 25.26
C GLY A 857 -31.56 -4.12 26.65
N VAL A 858 -30.99 -2.92 26.71
CA VAL A 858 -30.53 -2.24 27.93
C VAL A 858 -31.33 -0.94 28.10
N SER A 859 -31.68 -0.58 29.33
CA SER A 859 -32.29 0.73 29.64
C SER A 859 -31.26 1.85 29.57
N GLU A 860 -31.67 3.07 29.23
CA GLU A 860 -30.73 4.17 29.02
C GLU A 860 -29.96 4.50 30.31
N ASN A 861 -30.64 4.55 31.46
CA ASN A 861 -29.99 4.73 32.78
C ASN A 861 -28.86 3.69 33.03
N MET A 862 -29.05 2.44 32.59
CA MET A 862 -28.04 1.38 32.75
C MET A 862 -26.90 1.54 31.75
N LYS A 863 -27.15 2.00 30.51
CA LYS A 863 -26.06 2.38 29.61
C LYS A 863 -25.20 3.48 30.23
N GLN A 864 -25.82 4.55 30.71
CA GLN A 864 -25.11 5.72 31.24
C GLN A 864 -24.28 5.35 32.47
N ALA A 865 -24.80 4.52 33.38
CA ALA A 865 -24.03 3.97 34.48
C ALA A 865 -22.79 3.15 34.02
N ILE A 866 -22.92 2.35 32.97
CA ILE A 866 -21.83 1.53 32.40
C ILE A 866 -20.81 2.40 31.64
N LEU A 867 -21.26 3.45 30.95
CA LEU A 867 -20.38 4.42 30.27
C LEU A 867 -19.57 5.22 31.29
N SER A 868 -20.20 5.70 32.37
CA SER A 868 -19.51 6.35 33.49
C SER A 868 -18.50 5.45 34.20
N LEU A 869 -18.83 4.17 34.41
CA LEU A 869 -17.92 3.19 35.02
C LEU A 869 -16.71 2.86 34.12
N SER A 870 -16.94 2.69 32.82
CA SER A 870 -15.90 2.24 31.87
C SER A 870 -15.07 3.36 31.26
N GLN A 871 -15.58 4.60 31.24
CA GLN A 871 -15.02 5.74 30.50
C GLN A 871 -14.88 5.47 28.97
N PHE A 872 -15.58 4.47 28.45
CA PHE A 872 -15.59 4.11 27.03
C PHE A 872 -16.71 4.83 26.27
N THR A 873 -16.62 4.86 24.95
CA THR A 873 -17.61 5.50 24.07
C THR A 873 -18.77 4.56 23.69
N GLU A 874 -20.00 5.06 23.51
CA GLU A 874 -21.07 4.23 22.90
C GLU A 874 -20.77 4.01 21.41
N GLY A 875 -20.72 2.73 21.01
CA GLY A 875 -20.37 2.32 19.65
C GLY A 875 -21.58 2.26 18.72
N SER A 876 -21.46 2.87 17.53
CA SER A 876 -22.51 2.88 16.50
C SER A 876 -22.31 1.81 15.41
N PHE A 877 -23.41 1.35 14.81
CA PHE A 877 -23.38 0.34 13.74
C PHE A 877 -23.52 0.97 12.34
N PRO A 878 -22.80 0.50 11.31
CA PRO A 878 -21.82 -0.59 11.35
C PRO A 878 -20.43 -0.14 11.83
N PHE A 879 -19.77 -0.95 12.65
CA PHE A 879 -18.40 -0.68 13.11
C PHE A 879 -17.36 -1.51 12.38
N LYS A 880 -16.09 -1.08 12.42
CA LYS A 880 -14.97 -1.74 11.74
C LYS A 880 -14.23 -2.71 12.65
N TYR A 881 -14.17 -3.97 12.25
CA TYR A 881 -13.39 -5.04 12.88
C TYR A 881 -12.59 -5.80 11.81
N LEU A 882 -11.30 -6.05 12.06
CA LEU A 882 -10.43 -6.85 11.19
C LEU A 882 -10.47 -6.47 9.69
N GLY A 883 -10.66 -5.18 9.40
CA GLY A 883 -10.67 -4.61 8.04
C GLY A 883 -12.02 -4.59 7.31
N VAL A 884 -13.09 -5.09 7.93
CA VAL A 884 -14.47 -5.14 7.37
C VAL A 884 -15.51 -4.46 8.29
N PRO A 885 -16.67 -4.04 7.76
CA PRO A 885 -17.79 -3.57 8.56
C PRO A 885 -18.61 -4.74 9.14
N LEU A 886 -18.96 -4.67 10.41
CA LEU A 886 -19.91 -5.55 11.09
C LEU A 886 -21.23 -4.81 11.39
N SER A 887 -22.36 -5.51 11.26
CA SER A 887 -23.70 -4.93 11.45
C SER A 887 -24.69 -5.95 12.04
N PRO A 888 -25.70 -5.53 12.83
CA PRO A 888 -26.83 -6.40 13.20
C PRO A 888 -27.69 -6.84 11.99
N HIS A 889 -27.51 -6.21 10.82
CA HIS A 889 -28.34 -6.42 9.64
C HIS A 889 -27.50 -6.84 8.43
N ARG A 890 -28.15 -7.23 7.33
CA ARG A 890 -27.46 -7.51 6.06
C ARG A 890 -26.82 -6.21 5.56
N LEU A 891 -25.52 -6.25 5.26
CA LEU A 891 -24.80 -5.11 4.69
C LEU A 891 -25.49 -4.58 3.42
N LEU A 892 -25.81 -3.29 3.42
CA LEU A 892 -26.39 -2.57 2.29
C LEU A 892 -25.33 -2.35 1.20
N ALA A 893 -25.75 -2.16 -0.05
CA ALA A 893 -24.82 -1.91 -1.16
C ALA A 893 -23.90 -0.69 -0.91
N SER A 894 -24.43 0.35 -0.26
CA SER A 894 -23.67 1.54 0.18
C SER A 894 -22.55 1.22 1.17
N GLN A 895 -22.74 0.24 2.06
CA GLN A 895 -21.75 -0.14 3.08
C GLN A 895 -20.55 -0.91 2.51
N TYR A 896 -20.57 -1.26 1.21
CA TYR A 896 -19.40 -1.74 0.47
C TYR A 896 -18.55 -0.60 -0.14
N SER A 897 -18.93 0.68 0.01
CA SER A 897 -18.10 1.80 -0.47
C SER A 897 -16.65 1.79 0.02
N PRO A 898 -16.30 1.32 1.25
CA PRO A 898 -14.89 1.24 1.68
C PRO A 898 -14.09 0.11 1.01
N LEU A 899 -14.72 -0.77 0.23
CA LEU A 899 -14.04 -1.65 -0.72
C LEU A 899 -13.91 -0.96 -2.08
N ILE A 900 -15.00 -0.35 -2.58
CA ILE A 900 -15.03 0.33 -3.88
C ILE A 900 -14.01 1.47 -3.95
N HIS A 901 -13.97 2.36 -2.95
CA HIS A 901 -13.00 3.46 -2.91
C HIS A 901 -11.54 2.99 -2.77
N ARG A 902 -11.28 1.83 -2.14
CA ARG A 902 -9.93 1.23 -2.13
C ARG A 902 -9.50 0.74 -3.51
N LEU A 903 -10.43 0.18 -4.31
CA LEU A 903 -10.16 -0.21 -5.70
C LEU A 903 -10.01 1.02 -6.61
N GLU A 904 -10.82 2.07 -6.37
CA GLU A 904 -10.77 3.34 -7.09
C GLU A 904 -9.47 4.09 -6.84
N SER A 905 -9.10 4.30 -5.56
CA SER A 905 -7.83 4.90 -5.18
C SER A 905 -6.64 4.08 -5.67
N ALA A 906 -6.68 2.74 -5.59
CA ALA A 906 -5.60 1.89 -6.10
C ALA A 906 -5.34 2.12 -7.59
N ILE A 907 -6.39 2.11 -8.42
CA ILE A 907 -6.27 2.36 -9.86
C ILE A 907 -5.92 3.83 -10.17
N GLN A 908 -6.48 4.82 -9.46
CA GLN A 908 -6.10 6.23 -9.66
C GLN A 908 -4.61 6.47 -9.37
N ASN A 909 -4.04 5.76 -8.39
CA ASN A 909 -2.62 5.81 -8.07
C ASN A 909 -1.73 5.13 -9.12
N TRP A 910 -2.27 4.21 -9.92
CA TRP A 910 -1.55 3.62 -11.05
C TRP A 910 -1.86 4.44 -12.30
N MET A 911 -0.88 5.19 -12.79
CA MET A 911 -1.02 5.99 -14.02
C MET A 911 -1.24 5.09 -15.26
N GLY A 912 -2.46 4.57 -15.44
CA GLY A 912 -2.77 3.45 -16.32
C GLY A 912 -2.51 3.72 -17.81
N LYS A 913 -2.45 5.01 -18.19
CA LYS A 913 -1.96 5.48 -19.49
C LYS A 913 -0.58 4.90 -19.86
N TYR A 914 0.34 4.75 -18.90
CA TYR A 914 1.71 4.27 -19.12
C TYR A 914 1.88 2.75 -18.93
N LEU A 915 0.81 1.99 -18.70
CA LEU A 915 0.84 0.54 -18.51
C LEU A 915 0.22 -0.19 -19.71
N SER A 916 0.89 -1.24 -20.19
CA SER A 916 0.32 -2.14 -21.20
C SER A 916 -0.86 -2.94 -20.65
N TYR A 917 -1.65 -3.54 -21.54
CA TYR A 917 -2.73 -4.46 -21.15
C TYR A 917 -2.25 -5.63 -20.28
N ALA A 918 -1.02 -6.11 -20.48
CA ALA A 918 -0.43 -7.16 -19.65
C ALA A 918 -0.12 -6.68 -18.23
N GLY A 919 0.46 -5.47 -18.08
CA GLY A 919 0.71 -4.86 -16.76
C GLY A 919 -0.58 -4.57 -15.99
N ARG A 920 -1.62 -4.06 -16.67
CA ARG A 920 -2.96 -3.84 -16.09
C ARG A 920 -3.60 -5.15 -15.65
N LEU A 921 -3.53 -6.21 -16.47
CA LEU A 921 -4.00 -7.55 -16.12
C LEU A 921 -3.32 -8.11 -14.86
N GLU A 922 -1.99 -7.96 -14.75
CA GLU A 922 -1.24 -8.45 -13.60
C GLU A 922 -1.60 -7.68 -12.31
N LEU A 923 -1.85 -6.37 -12.38
CA LEU A 923 -2.36 -5.57 -11.25
C LEU A 923 -3.79 -5.93 -10.84
N ILE A 924 -4.66 -6.23 -11.82
CA ILE A 924 -6.01 -6.76 -11.55
C ILE A 924 -5.90 -8.05 -10.74
N LYS A 925 -5.09 -9.01 -11.19
CA LYS A 925 -4.93 -10.32 -10.53
C LYS A 925 -4.25 -10.24 -9.17
N SER A 926 -3.18 -9.48 -9.06
CA SER A 926 -2.32 -9.50 -7.86
C SER A 926 -2.79 -8.56 -6.75
N VAL A 927 -3.41 -7.42 -7.09
CA VAL A 927 -3.81 -6.41 -6.10
C VAL A 927 -5.33 -6.29 -5.99
N LEU A 928 -6.06 -5.96 -7.07
CA LEU A 928 -7.50 -5.71 -6.98
C LEU A 928 -8.28 -6.97 -6.60
N HIS A 929 -7.98 -8.09 -7.24
CA HIS A 929 -8.53 -9.39 -6.89
C HIS A 929 -8.06 -9.85 -5.50
N GLY A 930 -6.88 -9.44 -5.03
CA GLY A 930 -6.45 -9.66 -3.65
C GLY A 930 -7.35 -8.94 -2.63
N MET A 931 -7.64 -7.65 -2.86
CA MET A 931 -8.56 -6.85 -2.04
C MET A 931 -9.98 -7.43 -2.03
N VAL A 932 -10.48 -7.87 -3.18
CA VAL A 932 -11.82 -8.46 -3.33
C VAL A 932 -11.90 -9.85 -2.71
N GLN A 933 -10.89 -10.70 -2.90
CA GLN A 933 -10.88 -12.09 -2.44
C GLN A 933 -11.11 -12.20 -0.93
N PHE A 934 -10.53 -11.27 -0.15
CA PHE A 934 -10.76 -11.20 1.29
C PHE A 934 -12.25 -11.03 1.63
N TRP A 935 -12.94 -10.06 1.01
CA TRP A 935 -14.35 -9.80 1.30
C TRP A 935 -15.28 -10.94 0.86
N ILE A 936 -15.05 -11.56 -0.30
CA ILE A 936 -15.84 -12.72 -0.77
C ILE A 936 -15.55 -14.03 -0.02
N SER A 937 -14.53 -14.09 0.83
CA SER A 937 -14.29 -15.24 1.72
C SER A 937 -15.16 -15.22 3.00
N ILE A 938 -15.71 -14.04 3.33
CA ILE A 938 -16.52 -13.78 4.52
C ILE A 938 -18.00 -13.59 4.14
N PHE A 939 -18.30 -12.62 3.26
CA PHE A 939 -19.68 -12.16 3.05
C PHE A 939 -20.30 -12.61 1.72
N PRO A 940 -21.63 -12.83 1.68
CA PRO A 940 -22.39 -12.93 0.43
C PRO A 940 -22.58 -11.55 -0.21
N ILE A 941 -21.65 -11.17 -1.09
CA ILE A 941 -21.65 -9.84 -1.72
C ILE A 941 -22.85 -9.69 -2.67
N PRO A 942 -23.63 -8.58 -2.60
CA PRO A 942 -24.74 -8.33 -3.52
C PRO A 942 -24.30 -8.28 -4.99
N VAL A 943 -25.15 -8.79 -5.89
CA VAL A 943 -24.88 -8.82 -7.34
C VAL A 943 -24.58 -7.42 -7.90
N VAL A 944 -25.25 -6.38 -7.40
CA VAL A 944 -24.99 -4.97 -7.78
C VAL A 944 -23.54 -4.55 -7.49
N VAL A 945 -23.00 -4.96 -6.33
CA VAL A 945 -21.62 -4.66 -5.91
C VAL A 945 -20.62 -5.47 -6.75
N ILE A 946 -20.91 -6.75 -7.01
CA ILE A 946 -20.13 -7.60 -7.92
C ILE A 946 -20.07 -6.96 -9.32
N SER A 947 -21.19 -6.46 -9.84
CA SER A 947 -21.27 -5.77 -11.14
C SER A 947 -20.47 -4.48 -11.16
N ARG A 948 -20.49 -3.66 -10.08
CA ARG A 948 -19.65 -2.46 -9.97
C ARG A 948 -18.16 -2.82 -10.00
N ILE A 949 -17.71 -3.77 -9.18
CA ILE A 949 -16.31 -4.22 -9.14
C ILE A 949 -15.88 -4.76 -10.51
N THR A 950 -16.72 -5.59 -11.14
CA THR A 950 -16.49 -6.12 -12.48
C THR A 950 -16.32 -5.00 -13.52
N SER A 951 -17.16 -3.96 -13.46
CA SER A 951 -17.08 -2.80 -14.35
C SER A 951 -15.77 -2.03 -14.15
N LEU A 952 -15.33 -1.80 -12.91
CA LEU A 952 -14.05 -1.15 -12.62
C LEU A 952 -12.86 -1.94 -13.19
N CYS A 953 -12.79 -3.26 -12.93
CA CYS A 953 -11.71 -4.11 -13.44
C CYS A 953 -11.70 -4.18 -14.98
N ARG A 954 -12.88 -4.24 -15.61
CA ARG A 954 -13.06 -4.22 -17.06
C ARG A 954 -12.60 -2.90 -17.68
N ASN A 955 -13.04 -1.77 -17.13
CA ASN A 955 -12.71 -0.44 -17.64
C ASN A 955 -11.20 -0.20 -17.50
N PHE A 956 -10.63 -0.47 -16.32
CA PHE A 956 -9.20 -0.33 -16.08
C PHE A 956 -8.34 -1.16 -17.05
N LEU A 957 -8.70 -2.43 -17.30
CA LEU A 957 -7.99 -3.27 -18.27
C LEU A 957 -7.91 -2.59 -19.65
N TRP A 958 -9.07 -2.24 -20.23
CA TRP A 958 -9.13 -1.79 -21.62
C TRP A 958 -8.76 -0.33 -21.85
N THR A 959 -8.91 0.55 -20.85
CA THR A 959 -8.66 1.99 -21.02
C THR A 959 -7.51 2.54 -20.18
N GLY A 960 -7.16 1.89 -19.07
CA GLY A 960 -6.21 2.42 -18.08
C GLY A 960 -6.83 3.48 -17.16
N ASP A 961 -8.16 3.56 -17.15
CA ASP A 961 -8.99 4.54 -16.44
C ASP A 961 -10.30 3.86 -15.97
N MET A 962 -11.03 4.50 -15.06
CA MET A 962 -12.31 4.05 -14.53
C MET A 962 -13.52 4.54 -15.32
N LEU A 963 -13.46 5.78 -15.82
CA LEU A 963 -14.65 6.51 -16.28
C LEU A 963 -14.91 6.32 -17.78
N ARG A 964 -13.86 6.09 -18.59
CA ARG A 964 -13.98 5.86 -20.03
C ARG A 964 -14.68 4.54 -20.35
N ASN A 965 -15.97 4.61 -20.63
CA ASN A 965 -16.81 3.50 -21.12
C ASN A 965 -16.53 3.15 -22.60
N LYS A 966 -15.26 3.06 -23.01
CA LYS A 966 -14.88 2.62 -24.37
C LYS A 966 -15.19 1.12 -24.54
N SER A 967 -15.51 0.71 -25.77
CA SER A 967 -15.81 -0.68 -26.12
C SER A 967 -14.68 -1.64 -25.71
N ALA A 968 -15.02 -2.58 -24.83
CA ALA A 968 -14.15 -3.67 -24.40
C ALA A 968 -13.85 -4.60 -25.59
N LEU A 969 -12.58 -4.92 -25.84
CA LEU A 969 -12.17 -5.74 -26.99
C LEU A 969 -12.66 -7.20 -26.89
N VAL A 970 -12.75 -7.71 -25.66
CA VAL A 970 -13.20 -9.07 -25.33
C VAL A 970 -14.19 -9.00 -24.17
N ALA A 971 -15.26 -9.78 -24.26
CA ALA A 971 -16.30 -9.85 -23.22
C ALA A 971 -15.73 -10.37 -21.88
N TRP A 972 -16.20 -9.82 -20.76
CA TRP A 972 -15.61 -10.16 -19.45
C TRP A 972 -15.76 -11.64 -19.07
N LYS A 973 -16.83 -12.32 -19.50
CA LYS A 973 -16.97 -13.78 -19.35
C LYS A 973 -15.79 -14.53 -19.97
N GLN A 974 -15.40 -14.18 -21.19
CA GLN A 974 -14.25 -14.78 -21.89
C GLN A 974 -12.92 -14.42 -21.22
N VAL A 975 -12.77 -13.19 -20.72
CA VAL A 975 -11.61 -12.77 -19.91
C VAL A 975 -11.45 -13.64 -18.65
N CYS A 976 -12.57 -14.07 -18.04
CA CYS A 976 -12.56 -14.89 -16.84
C CYS A 976 -12.23 -16.39 -17.06
N LEU A 977 -12.28 -16.89 -18.29
CA LEU A 977 -11.94 -18.29 -18.58
C LEU A 977 -10.44 -18.54 -18.32
N PRO A 978 -10.05 -19.79 -18.01
CA PRO A 978 -8.65 -20.21 -18.02
C PRO A 978 -7.95 -19.88 -19.34
N LYS A 979 -6.62 -19.80 -19.30
CA LYS A 979 -5.78 -19.61 -20.49
C LYS A 979 -5.99 -20.70 -21.54
N ASP A 980 -6.21 -21.92 -21.07
CA ASP A 980 -6.37 -23.13 -21.88
C ASP A 980 -7.75 -23.21 -22.54
N GLU A 981 -8.73 -22.48 -22.01
CA GLU A 981 -10.06 -22.23 -22.58
C GLU A 981 -10.13 -20.88 -23.32
N GLY A 982 -8.96 -20.33 -23.70
CA GLY A 982 -8.83 -19.12 -24.51
C GLY A 982 -9.10 -17.80 -23.78
N GLY A 983 -9.19 -17.80 -22.45
CA GLY A 983 -9.35 -16.61 -21.62
C GLY A 983 -8.02 -16.03 -21.10
N LEU A 984 -8.12 -15.15 -20.10
CA LEU A 984 -6.96 -14.54 -19.44
C LEU A 984 -6.67 -15.13 -18.05
N GLY A 985 -7.52 -16.01 -17.50
CA GLY A 985 -7.39 -16.59 -16.17
C GLY A 985 -7.60 -15.57 -15.05
N VAL A 986 -8.62 -14.72 -15.18
CA VAL A 986 -9.13 -13.80 -14.14
C VAL A 986 -10.28 -14.51 -13.44
N PHE A 987 -10.34 -14.59 -12.10
CA PHE A 987 -11.46 -15.34 -11.50
C PHE A 987 -12.80 -14.59 -11.64
N ASP A 988 -13.88 -15.30 -11.96
CA ASP A 988 -15.22 -14.75 -11.81
C ASP A 988 -15.55 -14.56 -10.32
N ILE A 989 -16.00 -13.37 -9.94
CA ILE A 989 -16.18 -12.98 -8.54
C ILE A 989 -17.33 -13.76 -7.89
N LYS A 990 -18.38 -14.11 -8.64
CA LYS A 990 -19.55 -14.82 -8.11
C LYS A 990 -19.25 -16.31 -7.91
N ALA A 991 -18.67 -16.98 -8.91
CA ALA A 991 -18.20 -18.36 -8.76
C ALA A 991 -17.12 -18.48 -7.68
N ARG A 992 -16.25 -17.47 -7.53
CA ARG A 992 -15.25 -17.43 -6.44
C ARG A 992 -15.88 -17.26 -5.06
N ASN A 993 -16.90 -16.41 -4.90
CA ASN A 993 -17.67 -16.28 -3.66
C ASN A 993 -18.37 -17.60 -3.29
N ASP A 994 -19.01 -18.26 -4.26
CA ASP A 994 -19.63 -19.56 -4.05
C ASP A 994 -18.59 -20.66 -3.71
N SER A 995 -17.37 -20.61 -4.27
CA SER A 995 -16.29 -21.55 -3.91
C SER A 995 -15.83 -21.45 -2.45
N PHE A 996 -15.96 -20.27 -1.81
CA PHE A 996 -15.73 -20.12 -0.38
C PHE A 996 -16.89 -20.67 0.45
N PHE A 997 -18.15 -20.49 0.01
CA PHE A 997 -19.30 -21.13 0.67
C PHE A 997 -19.28 -22.65 0.57
N ALA A 998 -18.74 -23.23 -0.51
CA ALA A 998 -18.48 -24.67 -0.60
C ALA A 998 -17.48 -25.14 0.47
N LYS A 999 -16.39 -24.38 0.70
CA LYS A 999 -15.40 -24.72 1.73
C LYS A 999 -15.97 -24.54 3.15
N HIS A 1000 -16.79 -23.52 3.39
CA HIS A 1000 -17.51 -23.36 4.66
C HIS A 1000 -18.48 -24.53 4.90
N LEU A 1001 -19.29 -24.91 3.90
CA LEU A 1001 -20.19 -26.07 3.96
C LEU A 1001 -19.44 -27.38 4.28
N TRP A 1002 -18.30 -27.61 3.62
CA TRP A 1002 -17.44 -28.77 3.86
C TRP A 1002 -16.82 -28.78 5.26
N ASN A 1003 -16.26 -27.65 5.70
CA ASN A 1003 -15.69 -27.52 7.05
C ASN A 1003 -16.73 -27.80 8.14
N ILE A 1004 -17.98 -27.34 7.96
CA ILE A 1004 -19.06 -27.59 8.91
C ILE A 1004 -19.53 -29.05 8.87
N HIS A 1005 -19.58 -29.68 7.68
CA HIS A 1005 -19.88 -31.11 7.56
C HIS A 1005 -18.85 -31.99 8.27
N LEU A 1006 -17.56 -31.69 8.12
CA LEU A 1006 -16.45 -32.36 8.82
C LEU A 1006 -16.36 -31.99 10.31
N LYS A 1007 -17.19 -31.07 10.81
CA LYS A 1007 -17.08 -30.48 12.17
C LYS A 1007 -15.66 -29.99 12.47
N ALA A 1008 -15.00 -29.40 11.47
CA ALA A 1008 -13.60 -28.98 11.54
C ALA A 1008 -13.36 -28.02 12.71
N ASP A 1009 -12.21 -28.16 13.38
CA ASP A 1009 -12.07 -27.63 14.74
C ASP A 1009 -11.77 -26.11 14.78
N SER A 1010 -12.84 -25.31 14.77
CA SER A 1010 -12.77 -23.88 15.07
C SER A 1010 -13.97 -23.40 15.88
N LEU A 1011 -13.77 -22.31 16.63
CA LEU A 1011 -14.76 -21.81 17.59
C LEU A 1011 -16.10 -21.46 16.92
N TRP A 1012 -16.07 -20.94 15.69
CA TRP A 1012 -17.27 -20.67 14.89
C TRP A 1012 -18.01 -21.96 14.51
N ILE A 1013 -17.28 -23.01 14.09
CA ILE A 1013 -17.88 -24.29 13.67
C ILE A 1013 -18.42 -25.05 14.89
N ARG A 1014 -17.73 -25.03 16.05
CA ARG A 1014 -18.27 -25.51 17.33
C ARG A 1014 -19.59 -24.80 17.68
N TRP A 1015 -19.63 -23.47 17.56
CA TRP A 1015 -20.83 -22.66 17.85
C TRP A 1015 -22.00 -22.96 16.90
N VAL A 1016 -21.74 -23.05 15.59
CA VAL A 1016 -22.73 -23.44 14.57
C VAL A 1016 -23.25 -24.85 14.83
N SER A 1017 -22.36 -25.79 15.14
CA SER A 1017 -22.72 -27.19 15.41
C SER A 1017 -23.65 -27.31 16.63
N HIS A 1018 -23.40 -26.51 17.67
CA HIS A 1018 -24.24 -26.48 18.87
C HIS A 1018 -25.58 -25.74 18.63
N TYR A 1019 -25.55 -24.51 18.12
CA TYR A 1019 -26.72 -23.61 18.12
C TYR A 1019 -27.57 -23.56 16.84
N TYR A 1020 -27.06 -24.07 15.71
CA TYR A 1020 -27.79 -24.17 14.45
C TYR A 1020 -28.08 -25.62 14.05
N ILE A 1021 -27.15 -26.54 14.32
CA ILE A 1021 -27.26 -27.94 13.89
C ILE A 1021 -27.83 -28.85 14.97
N ALA A 1022 -27.50 -28.64 16.25
CA ALA A 1022 -28.07 -29.36 17.39
C ALA A 1022 -28.11 -30.89 17.18
N GLN A 1023 -26.95 -31.49 16.95
CA GLN A 1023 -26.71 -32.91 16.64
C GLN A 1023 -27.24 -33.46 15.29
N ALA A 1024 -28.10 -32.73 14.57
CA ALA A 1024 -28.57 -33.15 13.25
C ALA A 1024 -27.47 -33.12 12.15
N SER A 1025 -27.83 -33.47 10.91
CA SER A 1025 -26.95 -33.34 9.74
C SER A 1025 -27.16 -31.99 9.04
N ILE A 1026 -26.07 -31.31 8.65
CA ILE A 1026 -26.16 -30.10 7.79
C ILE A 1026 -26.83 -30.39 6.43
N TRP A 1027 -26.95 -31.66 6.04
CA TRP A 1027 -27.62 -32.09 4.81
C TRP A 1027 -29.14 -32.29 4.96
N SER A 1028 -29.64 -32.51 6.18
CA SER A 1028 -31.08 -32.79 6.46
C SER A 1028 -31.84 -31.60 7.07
N LEU A 1029 -31.17 -30.48 7.34
CA LEU A 1029 -31.77 -29.28 7.94
C LEU A 1029 -32.40 -28.36 6.90
N ASP A 1030 -33.38 -27.56 7.33
CA ASP A 1030 -34.00 -26.49 6.55
C ASP A 1030 -33.76 -25.09 7.13
N VAL A 1031 -33.84 -24.09 6.25
CA VAL A 1031 -33.52 -22.70 6.58
C VAL A 1031 -34.72 -21.97 7.16
N LYS A 1032 -34.60 -21.48 8.39
CA LYS A 1032 -35.64 -20.72 9.07
C LYS A 1032 -35.65 -19.27 8.53
N LYS A 1033 -36.83 -18.65 8.47
CA LYS A 1033 -36.96 -17.20 8.14
C LYS A 1033 -36.06 -16.34 9.04
N THR A 1034 -35.85 -16.78 10.28
CA THR A 1034 -34.98 -16.20 11.31
C THR A 1034 -33.49 -16.55 11.20
N ASP A 1035 -33.00 -17.20 10.13
CA ASP A 1035 -31.57 -17.51 9.94
C ASP A 1035 -30.77 -16.40 9.22
N SER A 1036 -29.44 -16.47 9.29
CA SER A 1036 -28.55 -15.39 8.86
C SER A 1036 -28.36 -15.30 7.35
N PRO A 1037 -27.90 -14.15 6.81
CA PRO A 1037 -27.59 -14.01 5.40
C PRO A 1037 -26.49 -14.98 4.93
N LEU A 1038 -25.51 -15.30 5.78
CA LEU A 1038 -24.45 -16.26 5.51
C LEU A 1038 -25.01 -17.69 5.47
N TRP A 1039 -25.77 -18.09 6.49
CA TRP A 1039 -26.43 -19.40 6.57
C TRP A 1039 -27.34 -19.66 5.36
N LYS A 1040 -28.20 -18.68 5.03
CA LYS A 1040 -29.05 -18.68 3.83
C LYS A 1040 -28.25 -18.83 2.53
N SER A 1041 -27.07 -18.20 2.43
CA SER A 1041 -26.23 -18.28 1.22
C SER A 1041 -25.53 -19.64 1.10
N ILE A 1042 -25.07 -20.20 2.22
CA ILE A 1042 -24.50 -21.56 2.29
C ILE A 1042 -25.56 -22.59 1.89
N PHE A 1043 -26.79 -22.50 2.41
CA PHE A 1043 -27.86 -23.43 2.07
C PHE A 1043 -28.39 -23.24 0.63
N ALA A 1044 -28.42 -22.00 0.12
CA ALA A 1044 -28.72 -21.74 -1.28
C ALA A 1044 -27.64 -22.26 -2.25
N LEU A 1045 -26.40 -22.48 -1.79
CA LEU A 1045 -25.40 -23.26 -2.53
C LEU A 1045 -25.62 -24.77 -2.34
N ARG A 1046 -25.79 -25.24 -1.09
CA ARG A 1046 -26.06 -26.66 -0.76
C ARG A 1046 -27.17 -27.24 -1.62
N ASN A 1047 -28.32 -26.56 -1.69
CA ASN A 1047 -29.48 -27.04 -2.43
C ASN A 1047 -29.23 -27.04 -3.95
N ARG A 1048 -28.53 -26.03 -4.50
CA ARG A 1048 -28.10 -26.04 -5.91
C ARG A 1048 -27.16 -27.21 -6.22
N MET A 1049 -26.20 -27.50 -5.33
CA MET A 1049 -25.27 -28.62 -5.49
C MET A 1049 -25.99 -29.97 -5.42
N ILE A 1050 -26.92 -30.16 -4.48
CA ILE A 1050 -27.71 -31.40 -4.37
C ILE A 1050 -28.52 -31.65 -5.66
N ILE A 1051 -29.21 -30.62 -6.17
CA ILE A 1051 -29.98 -30.71 -7.43
C ILE A 1051 -29.05 -31.04 -8.61
N HIS A 1052 -27.91 -30.34 -8.73
CA HIS A 1052 -26.99 -30.50 -9.85
C HIS A 1052 -26.24 -31.84 -9.84
N CYS A 1053 -25.96 -32.41 -8.67
CA CYS A 1053 -25.25 -33.68 -8.51
C CYS A 1053 -26.18 -34.88 -8.27
N GLY A 1054 -27.50 -34.71 -8.35
CA GLY A 1054 -28.49 -35.80 -8.22
C GLY A 1054 -28.66 -36.37 -6.81
N GLY A 1055 -28.18 -35.70 -5.76
CA GLY A 1055 -28.33 -36.18 -4.38
C GLY A 1055 -27.29 -35.62 -3.39
N VAL A 1056 -27.36 -36.07 -2.13
CA VAL A 1056 -26.43 -35.65 -1.06
C VAL A 1056 -25.09 -36.40 -1.13
N ALA A 1057 -25.11 -37.73 -1.28
CA ALA A 1057 -23.89 -38.54 -1.30
C ALA A 1057 -22.93 -38.16 -2.45
N PRO A 1058 -23.40 -37.89 -3.70
CA PRO A 1058 -22.52 -37.37 -4.76
C PRO A 1058 -21.84 -36.05 -4.41
N VAL A 1059 -22.51 -35.12 -3.71
CA VAL A 1059 -21.90 -33.85 -3.27
C VAL A 1059 -20.83 -34.09 -2.20
N GLN A 1060 -21.06 -35.03 -1.28
CA GLN A 1060 -20.07 -35.42 -0.26
C GLN A 1060 -18.83 -36.08 -0.88
N GLN A 1061 -19.01 -36.99 -1.85
CA GLN A 1061 -17.92 -37.60 -2.62
C GLN A 1061 -17.14 -36.55 -3.43
N LEU A 1062 -17.84 -35.62 -4.09
CA LEU A 1062 -17.25 -34.50 -4.82
C LEU A 1062 -16.42 -33.59 -3.89
N PHE A 1063 -16.92 -33.24 -2.71
CA PHE A 1063 -16.18 -32.42 -1.76
C PHE A 1063 -14.99 -33.17 -1.14
N SER A 1064 -15.10 -34.50 -0.96
CA SER A 1064 -13.99 -35.36 -0.55
C SER A 1064 -12.86 -35.35 -1.59
N SER A 1065 -13.17 -35.49 -2.88
CA SER A 1065 -12.17 -35.44 -3.95
C SER A 1065 -11.49 -34.08 -4.08
N TRP A 1066 -12.19 -32.99 -3.74
CA TRP A 1066 -11.61 -31.65 -3.64
C TRP A 1066 -10.72 -31.46 -2.39
N HIS A 1067 -10.81 -32.33 -1.39
CA HIS A 1067 -10.00 -32.26 -0.18
C HIS A 1067 -8.75 -33.15 -0.25
N SER A 1068 -8.85 -34.34 -0.85
CA SER A 1068 -7.79 -35.36 -0.84
C SER A 1068 -6.66 -35.13 -1.85
N GLY A 1069 -6.87 -34.28 -2.86
CA GLY A 1069 -5.83 -33.94 -3.84
C GLY A 1069 -4.78 -32.96 -3.31
N THR A 1070 -3.60 -32.92 -3.96
CA THR A 1070 -2.53 -31.92 -3.71
C THR A 1070 -2.93 -30.48 -4.10
N SER A 1071 -4.14 -30.31 -4.61
CA SER A 1071 -4.78 -29.06 -5.06
C SER A 1071 -5.69 -28.46 -3.99
N ASN A 1072 -5.58 -27.16 -3.73
CA ASN A 1072 -6.47 -26.45 -2.79
C ASN A 1072 -7.96 -26.65 -3.10
N PHE A 1073 -8.75 -27.10 -2.12
CA PHE A 1073 -10.22 -27.28 -2.22
C PHE A 1073 -10.93 -26.10 -2.90
N THR A 1074 -10.61 -24.85 -2.54
CA THR A 1074 -11.26 -23.65 -3.10
C THR A 1074 -10.88 -23.39 -4.56
N ALA A 1075 -9.80 -23.96 -5.08
CA ALA A 1075 -9.48 -23.94 -6.50
C ALA A 1075 -10.37 -24.95 -7.26
N ASN A 1076 -10.50 -26.18 -6.76
CA ASN A 1076 -11.32 -27.22 -7.39
C ASN A 1076 -12.81 -26.86 -7.34
N ALA A 1077 -13.29 -26.36 -6.21
CA ALA A 1077 -14.64 -25.81 -6.07
C ALA A 1077 -14.90 -24.62 -7.01
N TYR A 1078 -13.91 -23.74 -7.22
CA TYR A 1078 -14.02 -22.66 -8.20
C TYR A 1078 -14.06 -23.19 -9.64
N ASP A 1079 -13.23 -24.19 -9.96
CA ASP A 1079 -13.22 -24.79 -11.30
C ASP A 1079 -14.53 -25.50 -11.64
N PHE A 1080 -15.17 -26.12 -10.65
CA PHE A 1080 -16.50 -26.71 -10.82
C PHE A 1080 -17.62 -25.66 -10.98
N LEU A 1081 -17.57 -24.58 -10.20
CA LEU A 1081 -18.64 -23.58 -10.12
C LEU A 1081 -18.57 -22.45 -11.17
N ARG A 1082 -17.47 -22.34 -11.93
CA ARG A 1082 -17.30 -21.34 -12.99
C ARG A 1082 -17.96 -21.77 -14.30
N HIS A 1083 -18.17 -20.80 -15.18
CA HIS A 1083 -18.39 -21.07 -16.60
C HIS A 1083 -17.16 -21.77 -17.20
N LYS A 1084 -17.39 -22.78 -18.05
CA LYS A 1084 -16.35 -23.46 -18.84
C LYS A 1084 -16.54 -23.20 -20.33
N SER A 1085 -15.48 -23.41 -21.11
CA SER A 1085 -15.49 -23.42 -22.58
C SER A 1085 -14.54 -24.54 -23.03
N ASP A 1086 -14.67 -24.97 -24.29
CA ASP A 1086 -13.79 -26.02 -24.83
C ASP A 1086 -12.31 -25.57 -24.86
N PRO A 1087 -11.35 -26.47 -24.61
CA PRO A 1087 -9.93 -26.14 -24.67
C PRO A 1087 -9.49 -25.70 -26.07
N VAL A 1088 -8.75 -24.58 -26.15
CA VAL A 1088 -8.30 -24.02 -27.42
C VAL A 1088 -6.90 -24.53 -27.79
N HIS A 1089 -6.78 -25.12 -28.98
CA HIS A 1089 -5.52 -25.73 -29.47
C HIS A 1089 -4.30 -24.79 -29.41
N TRP A 1090 -4.53 -23.48 -29.59
CA TRP A 1090 -3.48 -22.46 -29.60
C TRP A 1090 -2.98 -22.01 -28.21
N ALA A 1091 -3.62 -22.41 -27.10
CA ALA A 1091 -3.29 -21.91 -25.77
C ALA A 1091 -1.80 -22.08 -25.40
N ASN A 1092 -1.26 -23.27 -25.62
CA ASN A 1092 0.15 -23.60 -25.36
C ASN A 1092 1.15 -22.81 -26.22
N VAL A 1093 0.71 -22.26 -27.37
CA VAL A 1093 1.54 -21.41 -28.24
C VAL A 1093 1.48 -19.95 -27.81
N VAL A 1094 0.27 -19.44 -27.55
CA VAL A 1094 0.05 -18.05 -27.12
C VAL A 1094 0.65 -17.79 -25.73
N TRP A 1095 0.56 -18.77 -24.83
CA TRP A 1095 0.93 -18.64 -23.43
C TRP A 1095 2.23 -19.36 -23.04
N GLU A 1096 3.09 -19.70 -24.02
CA GLU A 1096 4.45 -20.23 -23.80
C GLU A 1096 5.19 -19.41 -22.72
N GLN A 1097 5.86 -20.11 -21.80
CA GLN A 1097 6.40 -19.53 -20.56
C GLN A 1097 7.54 -18.53 -20.80
N TRP A 1098 8.20 -18.64 -21.95
CA TRP A 1098 9.28 -17.74 -22.38
C TRP A 1098 8.76 -16.52 -23.16
N SER A 1099 7.48 -16.50 -23.56
CA SER A 1099 6.92 -15.35 -24.26
C SER A 1099 6.66 -14.19 -23.29
N LEU A 1100 7.19 -13.01 -23.63
CA LEU A 1100 6.94 -11.79 -22.86
C LEU A 1100 5.43 -11.51 -22.75
N PRO A 1101 4.85 -11.34 -21.54
CA PRO A 1101 3.42 -11.15 -21.34
C PRO A 1101 2.72 -10.15 -22.27
N ARG A 1102 3.36 -9.02 -22.64
CA ARG A 1102 2.79 -8.07 -23.61
C ARG A 1102 2.72 -8.63 -25.05
N HIS A 1103 3.68 -9.46 -25.46
CA HIS A 1103 3.68 -10.12 -26.77
C HIS A 1103 2.59 -11.21 -26.82
N SER A 1104 2.49 -12.04 -25.77
CA SER A 1104 1.40 -13.01 -25.62
C SER A 1104 0.02 -12.35 -25.60
N PHE A 1105 -0.14 -11.19 -24.96
CA PHE A 1105 -1.42 -10.46 -24.94
C PHE A 1105 -1.80 -9.95 -26.35
N SER A 1106 -0.85 -9.39 -27.11
CA SER A 1106 -1.10 -8.99 -28.50
C SER A 1106 -1.43 -10.18 -29.39
N LEU A 1107 -0.71 -11.30 -29.25
CA LEU A 1107 -0.99 -12.54 -29.99
C LEU A 1107 -2.36 -13.13 -29.62
N TRP A 1108 -2.76 -13.10 -28.35
CA TRP A 1108 -4.10 -13.50 -27.89
C TRP A 1108 -5.20 -12.64 -28.53
N LEU A 1109 -5.05 -11.31 -28.55
CA LEU A 1109 -5.97 -10.42 -29.26
C LEU A 1109 -5.98 -10.68 -30.78
N ALA A 1110 -4.86 -11.10 -31.37
CA ALA A 1110 -4.78 -11.47 -32.78
C ALA A 1110 -5.53 -12.78 -33.06
N MET A 1111 -5.35 -13.83 -32.23
CA MET A 1111 -6.08 -15.10 -32.34
C MET A 1111 -7.60 -14.93 -32.23
N LEU A 1112 -8.07 -13.96 -31.43
CA LEU A 1112 -9.49 -13.65 -31.28
C LEU A 1112 -10.02 -12.63 -32.32
N GLY A 1113 -9.18 -12.15 -33.24
CA GLY A 1113 -9.54 -11.13 -34.25
C GLY A 1113 -9.96 -9.78 -33.65
N LYS A 1114 -9.39 -9.39 -32.50
CA LYS A 1114 -9.78 -8.20 -31.71
C LYS A 1114 -8.77 -7.04 -31.70
N LEU A 1115 -7.65 -7.17 -32.41
CA LEU A 1115 -6.82 -6.00 -32.75
C LEU A 1115 -7.61 -5.05 -33.68
N ARG A 1116 -7.30 -3.75 -33.63
CA ARG A 1116 -8.07 -2.68 -34.30
C ARG A 1116 -7.48 -2.29 -35.66
N THR A 1117 -7.55 -3.23 -36.60
CA THR A 1117 -7.29 -3.03 -38.03
C THR A 1117 -8.37 -2.15 -38.68
N ARG A 1118 -8.11 -1.58 -39.86
CA ARG A 1118 -8.99 -0.62 -40.55
C ARG A 1118 -10.33 -1.23 -40.96
N ASP A 1119 -10.37 -2.50 -41.38
CA ASP A 1119 -11.62 -3.27 -41.57
C ASP A 1119 -12.55 -3.21 -40.34
N ARG A 1120 -12.00 -3.27 -39.12
CA ARG A 1120 -12.74 -3.17 -37.85
C ARG A 1120 -12.95 -1.73 -37.37
N LEU A 1121 -12.49 -0.73 -38.11
CA LEU A 1121 -12.54 0.70 -37.78
C LEU A 1121 -13.18 1.57 -38.89
N GLN A 1122 -13.80 0.98 -39.92
CA GLN A 1122 -14.48 1.72 -41.00
C GLN A 1122 -15.46 2.80 -40.49
N PHE A 1123 -16.08 2.58 -39.33
CA PHE A 1123 -16.97 3.54 -38.64
C PHE A 1123 -16.26 4.74 -37.96
N LEU A 1124 -14.93 4.80 -38.01
CA LEU A 1124 -14.06 5.83 -37.41
C LEU A 1124 -12.99 6.36 -38.37
N SER A 1125 -12.66 5.62 -39.42
CA SER A 1125 -11.71 6.01 -40.46
C SER A 1125 -12.15 5.37 -41.78
N PRO A 1126 -12.47 6.17 -42.82
CA PRO A 1126 -12.99 5.64 -44.09
C PRO A 1126 -11.89 5.05 -44.99
N ASP A 1127 -10.62 5.26 -44.67
CA ASP A 1127 -9.46 4.73 -45.40
C ASP A 1127 -9.19 3.27 -44.99
N PRO A 1128 -9.37 2.29 -45.88
CA PRO A 1128 -9.20 0.87 -45.57
C PRO A 1128 -7.75 0.38 -45.73
N ILE A 1129 -6.87 1.14 -46.40
CA ILE A 1129 -5.60 0.67 -46.96
C ILE A 1129 -4.62 0.22 -45.86
N CYS A 1130 -3.74 -0.75 -46.12
CA CYS A 1130 -2.74 -1.20 -45.14
C CYS A 1130 -1.54 -0.24 -45.03
N PRO A 1131 -1.25 0.36 -43.86
CA PRO A 1131 -0.10 1.26 -43.67
C PRO A 1131 1.28 0.60 -43.78
N LEU A 1132 1.35 -0.71 -44.04
CA LEU A 1132 2.62 -1.44 -44.19
C LEU A 1132 3.07 -1.59 -45.65
N CYS A 1133 2.13 -1.69 -46.61
CA CYS A 1133 2.39 -1.87 -48.04
C CYS A 1133 1.59 -0.94 -48.96
N GLU A 1134 0.67 -0.14 -48.41
CA GLU A 1134 -0.06 0.96 -49.08
C GLU A 1134 -0.86 0.56 -50.35
N SER A 1135 -1.13 -0.74 -50.53
CA SER A 1135 -1.62 -1.33 -51.78
C SER A 1135 -2.90 -2.17 -51.67
N ALA A 1136 -3.35 -2.54 -50.47
CA ALA A 1136 -4.54 -3.36 -50.25
C ALA A 1136 -5.14 -3.19 -48.85
N ASP A 1137 -6.39 -3.62 -48.65
CA ASP A 1137 -7.16 -3.42 -47.42
C ASP A 1137 -6.60 -4.12 -46.17
N GLU A 1138 -6.60 -3.40 -45.04
CA GLU A 1138 -6.10 -3.91 -43.78
C GLU A 1138 -7.12 -4.75 -43.01
N SER A 1139 -7.02 -6.07 -43.17
CA SER A 1139 -7.59 -7.09 -42.29
C SER A 1139 -6.51 -7.81 -41.47
N HIS A 1140 -6.88 -8.61 -40.44
CA HIS A 1140 -5.93 -9.45 -39.71
C HIS A 1140 -5.16 -10.43 -40.61
N ALA A 1141 -5.81 -10.99 -41.63
CA ALA A 1141 -5.18 -11.91 -42.57
C ALA A 1141 -4.15 -11.20 -43.45
N HIS A 1142 -4.51 -10.01 -43.96
CA HIS A 1142 -3.59 -9.20 -44.73
C HIS A 1142 -2.41 -8.73 -43.87
N LEU A 1143 -2.68 -8.01 -42.77
CA LEU A 1143 -1.66 -7.38 -41.92
C LEU A 1143 -0.54 -8.34 -41.47
N PHE A 1144 -0.90 -9.57 -41.08
CA PHE A 1144 0.07 -10.54 -40.55
C PHE A 1144 0.65 -11.51 -41.58
N PHE A 1145 0.04 -11.70 -42.75
CA PHE A 1145 0.49 -12.71 -43.73
C PHE A 1145 0.46 -12.24 -45.19
N ASN A 1146 -0.67 -11.72 -45.70
CA ASN A 1146 -0.79 -11.42 -47.13
C ASN A 1146 -0.19 -10.06 -47.54
N CYS A 1147 0.17 -9.20 -46.58
CA CYS A 1147 0.90 -7.95 -46.82
C CYS A 1147 2.36 -8.24 -47.20
N ASP A 1148 2.83 -7.73 -48.34
CA ASP A 1148 4.18 -8.01 -48.87
C ASP A 1148 5.32 -7.62 -47.91
N TRP A 1149 5.15 -6.52 -47.18
CA TRP A 1149 6.09 -6.07 -46.16
C TRP A 1149 6.18 -7.09 -45.01
N SER A 1150 5.03 -7.53 -44.48
CA SER A 1150 4.95 -8.54 -43.41
C SER A 1150 5.40 -9.92 -43.88
N SER A 1151 5.05 -10.31 -45.11
CA SER A 1151 5.49 -11.57 -45.72
C SER A 1151 6.99 -11.61 -45.95
N SER A 1152 7.61 -10.47 -46.29
CA SER A 1152 9.06 -10.36 -46.44
C SER A 1152 9.80 -10.41 -45.10
N LEU A 1153 9.22 -9.82 -44.04
CA LEU A 1153 9.72 -9.99 -42.67
C LEU A 1153 9.61 -11.45 -42.20
N TRP A 1154 8.46 -12.09 -42.44
CA TRP A 1154 8.25 -13.52 -42.19
C TRP A 1154 9.23 -14.41 -42.96
N ARG A 1155 9.59 -14.07 -44.21
CA ARG A 1155 10.56 -14.80 -45.03
C ARG A 1155 11.94 -14.80 -44.37
N LYS A 1156 12.42 -13.63 -43.91
CA LYS A 1156 13.69 -13.48 -43.16
C LYS A 1156 13.67 -14.26 -41.84
N VAL A 1157 12.61 -14.10 -41.02
CA VAL A 1157 12.48 -14.81 -39.73
C VAL A 1157 12.39 -16.33 -39.91
N ARG A 1158 11.67 -16.83 -40.94
CA ARG A 1158 11.58 -18.27 -41.21
C ARG A 1158 12.90 -18.86 -41.69
N PHE A 1159 13.63 -18.17 -42.56
CA PHE A 1159 14.96 -18.60 -43.00
C PHE A 1159 15.92 -18.70 -41.81
N TRP A 1160 15.99 -17.64 -41.00
CA TRP A 1160 16.86 -17.56 -39.82
C TRP A 1160 16.55 -18.64 -38.76
N LEU A 1161 15.27 -18.96 -38.50
CA LEU A 1161 14.86 -20.02 -37.57
C LEU A 1161 14.76 -21.43 -38.18
N LYS A 1162 15.18 -21.60 -39.44
CA LYS A 1162 15.08 -22.86 -40.21
C LYS A 1162 13.65 -23.45 -40.15
N LEU A 1163 12.66 -22.60 -40.44
CA LEU A 1163 11.21 -22.88 -40.41
C LEU A 1163 10.65 -23.00 -41.84
N TYR A 1164 10.88 -24.14 -42.48
CA TYR A 1164 10.49 -24.39 -43.88
C TYR A 1164 8.97 -24.59 -44.08
N SER A 1165 8.21 -24.84 -43.01
CA SER A 1165 6.75 -24.97 -43.05
C SER A 1165 6.05 -23.69 -43.55
N ASN A 1166 5.05 -23.85 -44.42
CA ASN A 1166 4.18 -22.74 -44.79
C ASN A 1166 3.24 -22.35 -43.63
N MET A 1167 3.19 -21.07 -43.29
CA MET A 1167 2.39 -20.48 -42.22
C MET A 1167 1.49 -19.40 -42.82
N ALA A 1168 0.45 -19.80 -43.56
CA ALA A 1168 -0.44 -18.88 -44.27
C ALA A 1168 -1.48 -18.17 -43.38
N SER A 1169 -1.58 -18.52 -42.09
CA SER A 1169 -2.52 -17.91 -41.15
C SER A 1169 -2.09 -18.13 -39.69
N LEU A 1170 -2.68 -17.38 -38.75
CA LEU A 1170 -2.43 -17.58 -37.31
C LEU A 1170 -2.85 -18.98 -36.83
N SER A 1171 -3.97 -19.53 -37.32
CA SER A 1171 -4.43 -20.88 -36.98
C SER A 1171 -3.49 -21.95 -37.53
N ARG A 1172 -3.00 -21.80 -38.78
CA ARG A 1172 -2.02 -22.73 -39.34
C ARG A 1172 -0.66 -22.63 -38.64
N ALA A 1173 -0.20 -21.41 -38.34
CA ALA A 1173 1.05 -21.17 -37.61
C ALA A 1173 1.01 -21.79 -36.20
N THR A 1174 -0.06 -21.55 -35.44
CA THR A 1174 -0.21 -22.14 -34.08
C THR A 1174 -0.32 -23.66 -34.14
N SER A 1175 -1.12 -24.23 -35.06
CA SER A 1175 -1.19 -25.68 -35.30
C SER A 1175 0.18 -26.30 -35.59
N VAL A 1176 0.97 -25.72 -36.50
CA VAL A 1176 2.33 -26.21 -36.83
C VAL A 1176 3.28 -26.14 -35.62
N LEU A 1177 3.13 -25.13 -34.76
CA LEU A 1177 3.97 -24.89 -33.58
C LEU A 1177 3.52 -25.65 -32.30
N GLN A 1178 2.38 -26.34 -32.37
CA GLN A 1178 1.78 -27.09 -31.26
C GLN A 1178 2.47 -28.44 -31.01
N ASN A 1179 3.19 -28.99 -31.98
CA ASN A 1179 3.75 -30.35 -31.91
C ASN A 1179 4.70 -30.55 -30.71
N ASN A 1180 4.30 -31.45 -29.81
CA ASN A 1180 4.88 -31.63 -28.47
C ASN A 1180 6.21 -32.41 -28.48
N LYS A 1181 7.31 -31.74 -28.85
CA LYS A 1181 8.65 -32.14 -28.40
C LYS A 1181 9.16 -31.18 -27.32
N LYS A 1182 9.58 -31.73 -26.17
CA LYS A 1182 10.30 -30.98 -25.12
C LYS A 1182 11.70 -30.65 -25.65
N GLY A 1183 12.09 -29.38 -25.66
CA GLY A 1183 13.39 -28.94 -26.16
C GLY A 1183 13.48 -27.44 -26.41
N LEU A 1184 14.68 -26.97 -26.74
CA LEU A 1184 15.00 -25.55 -26.95
C LEU A 1184 14.32 -24.99 -28.22
N GLN A 1185 14.53 -25.63 -29.38
CA GLN A 1185 13.99 -25.16 -30.67
C GLN A 1185 12.44 -25.02 -30.70
N PRO A 1186 11.63 -25.96 -30.17
CA PRO A 1186 10.17 -25.78 -30.14
C PRO A 1186 9.71 -24.56 -29.33
N ARG A 1187 10.38 -24.25 -28.20
CA ARG A 1187 10.10 -23.04 -27.40
C ARG A 1187 10.48 -21.78 -28.16
N MET A 1188 11.71 -21.73 -28.70
CA MET A 1188 12.19 -20.65 -29.57
C MET A 1188 11.18 -20.32 -30.67
N ARG A 1189 10.68 -21.34 -31.38
CA ARG A 1189 9.74 -21.20 -32.50
C ARG A 1189 8.33 -20.73 -32.07
N ARG A 1190 7.92 -20.94 -30.81
CA ARG A 1190 6.67 -20.37 -30.26
C ARG A 1190 6.85 -18.92 -29.82
N VAL A 1191 7.96 -18.60 -29.17
CA VAL A 1191 8.33 -17.22 -28.79
C VAL A 1191 8.42 -16.32 -30.02
N SER A 1192 8.99 -16.78 -31.13
CA SER A 1192 9.13 -15.97 -32.34
C SER A 1192 7.79 -15.53 -32.95
N LEU A 1193 6.76 -16.38 -32.95
CA LEU A 1193 5.41 -15.99 -33.39
C LEU A 1193 4.87 -14.82 -32.54
N ALA A 1194 5.00 -14.90 -31.22
CA ALA A 1194 4.54 -13.84 -30.32
C ALA A 1194 5.31 -12.52 -30.49
N VAL A 1195 6.65 -12.58 -30.61
CA VAL A 1195 7.49 -11.40 -30.85
C VAL A 1195 7.17 -10.76 -32.20
N LEU A 1196 7.00 -11.57 -33.26
CA LEU A 1196 6.77 -11.07 -34.61
C LEU A 1196 5.38 -10.43 -34.78
N VAL A 1197 4.33 -11.07 -34.27
CA VAL A 1197 2.97 -10.48 -34.25
C VAL A 1197 2.93 -9.18 -33.44
N TYR A 1198 3.67 -9.10 -32.33
CA TYR A 1198 3.81 -7.84 -31.59
C TYR A 1198 4.55 -6.76 -32.40
N LEU A 1199 5.64 -7.10 -33.10
CA LEU A 1199 6.43 -6.12 -33.85
C LEU A 1199 5.73 -5.58 -35.10
N ILE A 1200 5.04 -6.44 -35.86
CA ILE A 1200 4.18 -6.01 -36.99
C ILE A 1200 3.10 -5.05 -36.48
N TRP A 1201 2.47 -5.38 -35.34
CA TRP A 1201 1.47 -4.51 -34.71
C TRP A 1201 2.07 -3.21 -34.15
N GLU A 1202 3.29 -3.20 -33.61
CA GLU A 1202 3.97 -1.98 -33.17
C GLU A 1202 4.27 -1.06 -34.37
N GLU A 1203 4.95 -1.58 -35.41
CA GLU A 1203 5.33 -0.84 -36.62
C GLU A 1203 4.12 -0.19 -37.31
N ARG A 1204 3.05 -0.97 -37.53
CA ARG A 1204 1.78 -0.48 -38.10
C ARG A 1204 1.22 0.71 -37.33
N ASN A 1205 1.27 0.67 -36.00
CA ASN A 1205 0.76 1.76 -35.17
C ASN A 1205 1.69 2.98 -35.16
N LYS A 1206 3.00 2.81 -35.34
CA LYS A 1206 3.94 3.94 -35.45
C LYS A 1206 3.78 4.73 -36.74
N ARG A 1207 3.50 4.05 -37.86
CA ARG A 1207 3.18 4.73 -39.12
C ARG A 1207 1.89 5.56 -39.03
N ILE A 1208 0.89 5.09 -38.28
CA ILE A 1208 -0.38 5.82 -38.07
C ILE A 1208 -0.25 6.97 -37.06
N PHE A 1209 0.38 6.74 -35.90
CA PHE A 1209 0.30 7.65 -34.74
C PHE A 1209 1.58 8.44 -34.44
N GLU A 1210 2.73 8.01 -34.97
CA GLU A 1210 4.03 8.67 -34.80
C GLU A 1210 4.61 9.17 -36.14
N SER A 1211 3.92 8.91 -37.27
CA SER A 1211 4.37 9.14 -38.65
C SER A 1211 5.79 8.62 -38.95
N THR A 1212 6.25 7.60 -38.21
CA THR A 1212 7.57 6.97 -38.41
C THR A 1212 7.41 5.59 -39.03
N SER A 1213 8.23 5.31 -40.04
CA SER A 1213 8.34 4.01 -40.70
C SER A 1213 9.74 3.43 -40.55
N LYS A 1214 9.85 2.11 -40.55
CA LYS A 1214 11.12 1.38 -40.56
C LYS A 1214 11.15 0.35 -41.69
N SER A 1215 12.34 0.16 -42.24
CA SER A 1215 12.60 -0.88 -43.23
C SER A 1215 12.40 -2.27 -42.60
N VAL A 1216 12.09 -3.26 -43.45
CA VAL A 1216 11.99 -4.67 -43.03
C VAL A 1216 13.26 -5.13 -42.30
N GLU A 1217 14.43 -4.63 -42.71
CA GLU A 1217 15.72 -4.96 -42.10
C GLU A 1217 15.87 -4.40 -40.68
N ALA A 1218 15.49 -3.15 -40.45
CA ALA A 1218 15.53 -2.54 -39.12
C ALA A 1218 14.57 -3.24 -38.13
N VAL A 1219 13.39 -3.67 -38.61
CA VAL A 1219 12.45 -4.45 -37.78
C VAL A 1219 12.94 -5.89 -37.57
N PHE A 1220 13.64 -6.49 -38.53
CA PHE A 1220 14.26 -7.81 -38.39
C PHE A 1220 15.42 -7.80 -37.37
N ARG A 1221 16.31 -6.79 -37.40
CA ARG A 1221 17.35 -6.58 -36.37
C ARG A 1221 16.72 -6.41 -34.98
N LYS A 1222 15.67 -5.59 -34.86
CA LYS A 1222 14.90 -5.40 -33.62
C LYS A 1222 14.25 -6.71 -33.12
N PHE A 1223 13.75 -7.55 -34.03
CA PHE A 1223 13.26 -8.90 -33.72
C PHE A 1223 14.38 -9.75 -33.12
N GLN A 1224 15.56 -9.81 -33.75
CA GLN A 1224 16.70 -10.58 -33.24
C GLN A 1224 17.12 -10.10 -31.83
N ILE A 1225 17.27 -8.79 -31.62
CA ILE A 1225 17.64 -8.22 -30.32
C ILE A 1225 16.63 -8.60 -29.23
N LEU A 1226 15.33 -8.43 -29.48
CA LEU A 1226 14.28 -8.82 -28.53
C LEU A 1226 14.27 -10.33 -28.26
N PHE A 1227 14.48 -11.14 -29.30
CA PHE A 1227 14.46 -12.60 -29.21
C PHE A 1227 15.65 -13.15 -28.42
N TYR A 1228 16.89 -12.74 -28.73
CA TYR A 1228 18.07 -13.12 -27.94
C TYR A 1228 17.99 -12.58 -26.50
N THR A 1229 17.45 -11.38 -26.27
CA THR A 1229 17.23 -10.84 -24.92
C THR A 1229 16.30 -11.76 -24.11
N ILE A 1230 15.23 -12.28 -24.71
CA ILE A 1230 14.32 -13.23 -24.08
C ILE A 1230 15.05 -14.53 -23.73
N LEU A 1231 15.80 -15.12 -24.67
CA LEU A 1231 16.51 -16.39 -24.45
C LEU A 1231 17.54 -16.26 -23.31
N TYR A 1232 18.39 -15.24 -23.33
CA TYR A 1232 19.38 -14.99 -22.29
C TYR A 1232 18.77 -14.86 -20.88
N PHE A 1233 17.61 -14.20 -20.74
CA PHE A 1233 16.92 -14.09 -19.45
C PHE A 1233 16.35 -15.42 -18.94
N HIS A 1234 15.99 -16.36 -19.83
CA HIS A 1234 15.48 -17.68 -19.43
C HIS A 1234 16.61 -18.71 -19.23
N GLU A 1235 17.65 -18.68 -20.06
CA GLU A 1235 18.82 -19.56 -19.93
C GLU A 1235 19.63 -19.28 -18.66
N LYS A 1236 19.76 -18.01 -18.22
CA LYS A 1236 20.50 -17.67 -16.99
C LYS A 1236 19.89 -18.19 -15.67
N ASN A 1237 18.75 -18.89 -15.74
CA ASN A 1237 18.14 -19.65 -14.63
C ASN A 1237 18.39 -21.17 -14.69
N HIS A 1238 18.96 -21.68 -15.78
CA HIS A 1238 19.38 -23.07 -15.94
C HIS A 1238 20.90 -23.13 -16.14
N LEU A 1239 21.62 -23.67 -15.15
CA LEU A 1239 23.06 -23.89 -15.26
C LEU A 1239 23.37 -24.87 -16.41
N ALA A 1240 24.42 -24.54 -17.16
CA ALA A 1240 24.89 -25.20 -18.38
C ALA A 1240 23.88 -25.25 -19.54
N TYR A 1241 24.16 -24.47 -20.60
CA TYR A 1241 24.52 -24.99 -21.93
C TYR A 1241 25.20 -23.87 -22.73
N ASN A 1242 26.43 -24.10 -23.20
CA ASN A 1242 27.04 -23.24 -24.21
C ASN A 1242 26.39 -23.54 -25.56
N VAL A 1243 25.54 -22.64 -26.05
CA VAL A 1243 24.96 -22.72 -27.39
C VAL A 1243 25.57 -21.63 -28.26
N ALA A 1244 26.43 -22.02 -29.21
CA ALA A 1244 26.87 -21.14 -30.27
C ALA A 1244 25.73 -21.00 -31.32
N PHE A 1245 25.23 -19.78 -31.52
CA PHE A 1245 24.21 -19.40 -32.50
C PHE A 1245 24.19 -17.88 -32.72
#